data_AF-A0AAJ0AJK7-F1
#
_entry.id   AF-A0AAJ0AJK7-F1
#
_cell.length_a   1.000
_cell.length_b   1.000
_cell.length_c   1.000
_cell.angle_alpha   90.00
_cell.angle_beta   90.00
_cell.angle_gamma   90.00
#
_symmetry.space_group_name_H-M   'P 1'
#
loop_
_entity.id
_entity.type
_entity.pdbx_description
1 polymer ?
#
loop_
_entity_poly.entity_id
_entity_poly.type
_entity_poly.pdbx_seq_one_letter_code
_entity_poly.pdbx_strand_id
1 'polypeptide(L)'
;MIQEFSSPNPSCQEEEEVLRRFIRSATARSCPNCKRGVDIGSSTIFQHAGEILRDRKSIAQGSHYVKCFCGTSYCMTCSRMGDSLKTPFARSKSTKWCCPEGRLFHIFVLFCGPIAHDANPQVSIFQDSQVEAIEKSPKAERRSESKFKAFFKSSDDDGTSKGTGYATGEVYGKREEPNEVVRNRREKLENSMKLLPRLLAALSIAWPSTSMAHQFDRNPHPLLMVMARRSPLMVRMAELLRDDSMEQIMQQGLPYQALFDFLHVISAHPSTASLVCDVRINYHLAHTLLPVCFGDRPLPVPDRSSSSSDKVKGKRKAEELCEKQEQPQETLKSLVSLLSALRLQAESVKRLYKPVFGSLSQTILMCDRICDTYQQLEEDHSKKFKTEVTIDEGSTSASLTHSLYTASSSAGPPTIPDDKREKLAAARQWLSENKLQGMESESWLSDYKIALPVSEATAHGRMKKLVMELSMLRTTLPDGIFVRYDGTRLDAMKVLIVGPEDTPYENGLFEFDLFCPLDYPARPPKMVFRTTYSRREFNPNLYPSGRVCFSLLGTWEGSATEIWDPKKSTLLQLLVSVQAMIFNPDPVWNEPNQTFSPTASLVYKTEMRADTLVFAMSHWLHLRKNAKPVEYNPWFEVVSRHFEVNWRRILETAEIWAAEDPGSQSKAENELGMFMRGRHSKERFPCGIRTLKGHFAEWATSKEELALVKLGPEEEAGTTYTPVESRPNVDSDVSDLSDEHDEDEEDDKDYGYDGDEGDDGDDVNDVDDVDDVDDDFDGNDNLPPTNGTPYVPAPPP
;
A
#
# COMPACT_ATOMS: atom_id res chain seq x y z
N MET A 1 12.41 5.87 -47.43
CA MET A 1 12.46 6.60 -46.14
C MET A 1 13.03 5.66 -45.08
N ILE A 2 14.27 5.22 -45.28
CA ILE A 2 14.97 4.20 -44.49
C ILE A 2 16.27 4.86 -43.99
N GLN A 3 16.51 4.77 -42.67
CA GLN A 3 17.66 5.15 -41.82
C GLN A 3 17.10 5.84 -40.57
N GLU A 4 16.58 5.08 -39.60
CA GLU A 4 17.29 4.37 -38.52
C GLU A 4 18.14 5.30 -37.64
N PHE A 5 17.88 5.21 -36.33
CA PHE A 5 18.62 5.87 -35.27
C PHE A 5 20.14 5.72 -35.52
N SER A 6 20.87 6.83 -35.57
CA SER A 6 22.32 6.81 -35.75
C SER A 6 23.08 6.35 -34.50
N SER A 7 22.36 6.12 -33.39
CA SER A 7 22.89 5.67 -32.11
C SER A 7 22.10 4.45 -31.63
N PRO A 8 22.75 3.42 -31.06
CA PRO A 8 22.07 2.26 -30.47
C PRO A 8 21.18 2.62 -29.27
N ASN A 9 21.37 3.80 -28.68
CA ASN A 9 20.46 4.40 -27.70
C ASN A 9 20.14 5.84 -28.13
N PRO A 10 18.97 6.11 -28.74
CA PRO A 10 18.62 7.46 -29.13
C PRO A 10 18.39 8.36 -27.91
N SER A 11 18.80 9.63 -28.02
CA SER A 11 18.52 10.59 -26.96
C SER A 11 17.02 10.85 -26.84
N CYS A 12 16.54 11.24 -25.65
CA CYS A 12 15.14 11.58 -25.40
C CYS A 12 14.61 12.62 -26.43
N GLN A 13 15.45 13.55 -26.88
CA GLN A 13 15.11 14.56 -27.89
C GLN A 13 14.96 13.98 -29.30
N GLU A 14 15.81 13.02 -29.68
CA GLU A 14 15.72 12.35 -30.97
C GLU A 14 14.41 11.56 -31.08
N GLU A 15 14.04 10.82 -30.02
CA GLU A 15 12.76 10.11 -29.96
C GLU A 15 11.56 11.03 -30.18
N GLU A 16 11.54 12.19 -29.51
CA GLU A 16 10.47 13.17 -29.65
C GLU A 16 10.38 13.74 -31.06
N GLU A 17 11.52 14.04 -31.68
CA GLU A 17 11.55 14.56 -33.05
C GLU A 17 11.05 13.53 -34.07
N VAL A 18 11.37 12.23 -33.90
CA VAL A 18 10.79 11.18 -34.75
C VAL A 18 9.28 11.07 -34.55
N LEU A 19 8.76 11.16 -33.32
CA LEU A 19 7.32 11.17 -33.05
C LEU A 19 6.61 12.36 -33.71
N ARG A 20 7.17 13.57 -33.60
CA ARG A 20 6.64 14.77 -34.25
C ARG A 20 6.63 14.63 -35.77
N ARG A 21 7.69 14.08 -36.36
CA ARG A 21 7.78 13.84 -37.80
C ARG A 21 6.74 12.82 -38.28
N PHE A 22 6.53 11.74 -37.52
CA PHE A 22 5.52 10.74 -37.81
C PHE A 22 4.12 11.35 -37.87
N ILE A 23 3.73 12.12 -36.85
CA ILE A 23 2.41 12.75 -36.82
C ILE A 23 2.26 13.83 -37.88
N ARG A 24 3.25 14.72 -38.08
CA ARG A 24 3.23 15.70 -39.17
C ARG A 24 3.05 15.04 -40.55
N SER A 25 3.71 13.91 -40.78
CA SER A 25 3.57 13.17 -42.03
C SER A 25 2.17 12.58 -42.20
N ALA A 26 1.57 12.09 -41.12
CA ALA A 26 0.21 11.57 -41.15
C ALA A 26 -0.81 12.71 -41.39
N THR A 27 -0.69 13.84 -40.69
CA THR A 27 -1.63 14.96 -40.78
C THR A 27 -1.50 15.79 -42.06
N ALA A 28 -0.33 15.78 -42.70
CA ALA A 28 -0.13 16.45 -43.99
C ALA A 28 -0.92 15.83 -45.17
N ARG A 29 -1.52 14.64 -44.99
CA ARG A 29 -2.23 13.95 -46.07
C ARG A 29 -3.68 14.36 -46.19
N SER A 30 -4.03 14.92 -47.35
CA SER A 30 -5.41 15.23 -47.71
C SER A 30 -6.24 14.00 -48.08
N CYS A 31 -7.55 14.11 -47.89
CA CYS A 31 -8.51 13.10 -48.35
C CYS A 31 -8.33 12.83 -49.86
N PRO A 32 -8.22 11.56 -50.29
CA PRO A 32 -8.02 11.22 -51.70
C PRO A 32 -9.19 11.66 -52.58
N ASN A 33 -10.40 11.74 -52.03
CA ASN A 33 -11.62 12.13 -52.73
C ASN A 33 -11.79 13.66 -52.80
N CYS A 34 -12.03 14.34 -51.68
CA CYS A 34 -12.35 15.77 -51.67
C CYS A 34 -11.13 16.71 -51.55
N LYS A 35 -9.91 16.15 -51.46
CA LYS A 35 -8.62 16.87 -51.32
C LYS A 35 -8.51 17.83 -50.12
N ARG A 36 -9.46 17.80 -49.19
CA ARG A 36 -9.39 18.53 -47.91
C ARG A 36 -8.59 17.72 -46.90
N GLY A 37 -7.75 18.39 -46.11
CA GLY A 37 -7.16 17.80 -44.91
C GLY A 37 -8.23 17.53 -43.86
N VAL A 38 -8.02 16.52 -43.03
CA VAL A 38 -8.76 16.36 -41.77
C VAL A 38 -7.98 17.14 -40.72
N ASP A 39 -8.65 18.00 -39.96
CA ASP A 39 -8.03 18.68 -38.83
C ASP A 39 -7.84 17.67 -37.69
N ILE A 40 -6.58 17.41 -37.36
CA ILE A 40 -6.19 16.37 -36.41
C ILE A 40 -5.46 17.05 -35.28
N GLY A 41 -6.24 17.46 -34.29
CA GLY A 41 -5.76 17.79 -32.97
C GLY A 41 -5.99 16.63 -32.01
N SER A 42 -5.58 16.84 -30.77
CA SER A 42 -5.71 15.86 -29.67
C SER A 42 -7.15 15.42 -29.44
N SER A 43 -8.12 16.34 -29.54
CA SER A 43 -9.55 16.01 -29.46
C SER A 43 -10.01 15.02 -30.53
N THR A 44 -9.54 15.18 -31.77
CA THR A 44 -9.82 14.27 -32.89
C THR A 44 -9.24 12.88 -32.62
N ILE A 45 -8.06 12.79 -32.00
CA ILE A 45 -7.44 11.51 -31.63
C ILE A 45 -8.28 10.76 -30.59
N PHE A 46 -8.73 11.43 -29.52
CA PHE A 46 -9.60 10.81 -28.52
C PHE A 46 -10.94 10.37 -29.11
N GLN A 47 -11.56 11.20 -29.96
CA GLN A 47 -12.78 10.82 -30.66
C GLN A 47 -12.57 9.57 -31.51
N HIS A 48 -11.47 9.52 -32.26
CA HIS A 48 -11.16 8.38 -33.12
C HIS A 48 -10.90 7.11 -32.30
N ALA A 49 -10.17 7.20 -31.18
CA ALA A 49 -10.01 6.09 -30.25
C ALA A 49 -11.38 5.61 -29.72
N GLY A 50 -12.27 6.52 -29.31
CA GLY A 50 -13.63 6.18 -28.88
C GLY A 50 -14.50 5.54 -29.97
N GLU A 51 -14.34 5.92 -31.23
CA GLU A 51 -15.01 5.29 -32.38
C GLU A 51 -14.53 3.85 -32.60
N ILE A 52 -13.22 3.61 -32.52
CA ILE A 52 -12.62 2.27 -32.61
C ILE A 52 -13.20 1.33 -31.54
N LEU A 53 -13.37 1.82 -30.30
CA LEU A 53 -13.80 0.98 -29.17
C LEU A 53 -15.33 0.78 -29.06
N ARG A 54 -16.14 1.60 -29.74
CA ARG A 54 -17.61 1.51 -29.71
C ARG A 54 -18.15 0.33 -30.50
N ASP A 55 -17.55 -0.02 -31.63
CA ASP A 55 -18.03 -1.06 -32.53
C ASP A 55 -17.14 -2.33 -32.49
N ARG A 56 -17.71 -3.46 -32.01
CA ARG A 56 -17.03 -4.77 -31.97
C ARG A 56 -16.58 -5.24 -33.37
N LYS A 57 -17.28 -4.84 -34.44
CA LYS A 57 -16.89 -5.17 -35.83
C LYS A 57 -15.69 -4.33 -36.26
N SER A 58 -15.63 -3.06 -35.89
CA SER A 58 -14.51 -2.15 -36.18
C SER A 58 -13.18 -2.63 -35.57
N ILE A 59 -13.20 -3.19 -34.35
CA ILE A 59 -12.02 -3.82 -33.73
C ILE A 59 -11.48 -4.99 -34.58
N ALA A 60 -12.36 -5.76 -35.22
CA ALA A 60 -12.00 -6.90 -36.06
C ALA A 60 -11.73 -6.54 -37.54
N GLN A 61 -12.10 -5.34 -38.01
CA GLN A 61 -12.15 -4.99 -39.43
C GLN A 61 -11.21 -3.85 -39.86
N GLY A 62 -10.12 -3.63 -39.12
CA GLY A 62 -9.07 -2.72 -39.56
C GLY A 62 -9.50 -1.25 -39.56
N SER A 63 -9.87 -0.73 -38.40
CA SER A 63 -10.21 0.67 -38.16
C SER A 63 -8.98 1.62 -38.17
N HIS A 64 -8.06 1.44 -39.12
CA HIS A 64 -6.96 2.35 -39.42
C HIS A 64 -7.35 3.44 -40.46
N TYR A 65 -8.62 3.44 -40.85
CA TYR A 65 -9.21 4.41 -41.76
C TYR A 65 -9.85 5.55 -40.96
N VAL A 66 -9.55 6.78 -41.35
CA VAL A 66 -10.22 7.98 -40.82
C VAL A 66 -11.32 8.39 -41.78
N LYS A 67 -12.48 8.76 -41.24
CA LYS A 67 -13.63 9.22 -42.01
C LYS A 67 -13.53 10.73 -42.25
N CYS A 68 -13.42 11.13 -43.51
CA CYS A 68 -13.44 12.54 -43.91
C CYS A 68 -14.87 13.11 -43.83
N PHE A 69 -15.00 14.43 -43.70
CA PHE A 69 -16.28 15.16 -43.78
C PHE A 69 -17.07 14.91 -45.08
N CYS A 70 -16.40 14.54 -46.18
CA CYS A 70 -17.08 14.13 -47.41
C CYS A 70 -17.64 12.69 -47.37
N GLY A 71 -17.55 12.01 -46.23
CA GLY A 71 -18.00 10.63 -46.03
C GLY A 71 -17.01 9.55 -46.46
N THR A 72 -15.90 9.92 -47.12
CA THR A 72 -14.88 8.97 -47.58
C THR A 72 -14.00 8.53 -46.42
N SER A 73 -13.87 7.21 -46.22
CA SER A 73 -12.91 6.63 -45.27
C SER A 73 -11.61 6.31 -45.99
N TYR A 74 -10.47 6.76 -45.45
CA TYR A 74 -9.16 6.55 -46.07
C TYR A 74 -8.05 6.34 -45.03
N CYS A 75 -7.04 5.56 -45.39
CA CYS A 75 -5.88 5.36 -44.53
C CYS A 75 -5.05 6.63 -44.51
N MET A 76 -4.76 7.15 -43.32
CA MET A 76 -4.00 8.38 -43.16
C MET A 76 -2.55 8.31 -43.63
N THR A 77 -1.97 7.11 -43.72
CA THR A 77 -0.55 6.93 -44.02
C THR A 77 -0.27 6.41 -45.42
N CYS A 78 -1.23 5.80 -46.11
CA CYS A 78 -1.07 5.42 -47.53
C CYS A 78 -2.12 6.01 -48.46
N SER A 79 -3.10 6.75 -47.92
CA SER A 79 -4.20 7.38 -48.65
C SER A 79 -5.10 6.41 -49.42
N ARG A 80 -4.97 5.10 -49.20
CA ARG A 80 -5.88 4.09 -49.76
C ARG A 80 -7.29 4.35 -49.23
N MET A 81 -8.28 4.37 -50.11
CA MET A 81 -9.69 4.46 -49.71
C MET A 81 -10.13 3.11 -49.14
N GLY A 82 -10.91 3.13 -48.06
CA GLY A 82 -11.59 1.94 -47.57
C GLY A 82 -12.70 1.59 -48.55
N ASP A 83 -12.77 0.33 -48.98
CA ASP A 83 -13.89 -0.13 -49.81
C ASP A 83 -15.20 0.23 -49.09
N SER A 84 -16.13 0.85 -49.81
CA SER A 84 -17.47 1.13 -49.30
C SER A 84 -18.00 -0.16 -48.65
N LEU A 85 -18.52 -0.08 -47.43
CA LEU A 85 -19.19 -1.16 -46.68
C LEU A 85 -20.35 -1.79 -47.50
N LYS A 86 -20.02 -2.54 -48.55
CA LYS A 86 -20.93 -3.21 -49.50
C LYS A 86 -20.53 -4.67 -49.74
N THR A 87 -19.72 -5.26 -48.86
CA THR A 87 -19.65 -6.71 -48.72
C THR A 87 -19.83 -7.08 -47.25
N PRO A 88 -21.03 -7.53 -46.85
CA PRO A 88 -21.20 -8.14 -45.55
C PRO A 88 -20.58 -9.55 -45.65
N PHE A 89 -19.75 -9.90 -44.67
CA PHE A 89 -19.29 -11.27 -44.41
C PHE A 89 -18.31 -11.91 -45.42
N ALA A 90 -17.02 -11.77 -45.13
CA ALA A 90 -16.09 -12.88 -45.28
C ALA A 90 -15.45 -13.16 -43.91
N ARG A 91 -15.69 -14.36 -43.37
CA ARG A 91 -15.17 -14.89 -42.10
C ARG A 91 -13.64 -15.13 -42.16
N SER A 92 -12.87 -14.09 -42.43
CA SER A 92 -11.40 -14.11 -42.34
C SER A 92 -10.99 -13.72 -40.93
N LYS A 93 -10.41 -14.66 -40.17
CA LYS A 93 -9.84 -14.43 -38.83
C LYS A 93 -8.63 -13.48 -38.81
N SER A 94 -8.14 -13.00 -39.97
CA SER A 94 -7.03 -12.04 -40.05
C SER A 94 -7.50 -10.63 -40.42
N THR A 95 -7.18 -9.64 -39.57
CA THR A 95 -7.26 -8.21 -39.90
C THR A 95 -6.35 -7.89 -41.08
N LYS A 96 -6.90 -7.39 -42.18
CA LYS A 96 -6.11 -6.97 -43.34
C LYS A 96 -5.71 -5.49 -43.20
N TRP A 97 -4.46 -5.25 -42.84
CA TRP A 97 -3.88 -3.90 -42.79
C TRP A 97 -3.49 -3.45 -44.20
N CYS A 98 -3.83 -2.21 -44.60
CA CYS A 98 -3.46 -1.73 -45.93
C CYS A 98 -1.96 -1.43 -46.08
N CYS A 99 -1.28 -1.05 -44.99
CA CYS A 99 0.16 -0.78 -44.91
C CYS A 99 0.67 -0.85 -43.45
N PRO A 100 1.99 -1.06 -43.23
CA PRO A 100 2.61 -1.08 -41.90
C PRO A 100 2.42 0.22 -41.11
N GLU A 101 2.55 1.38 -41.75
CA GLU A 101 2.43 2.69 -41.10
C GLU A 101 0.98 2.97 -40.67
N GLY A 102 0.00 2.43 -41.39
CA GLY A 102 -1.41 2.52 -41.02
C GLY A 102 -1.73 1.70 -39.76
N ARG A 103 -1.12 0.52 -39.64
CA ARG A 103 -1.15 -0.29 -38.41
C ARG A 103 -0.50 0.45 -37.25
N LEU A 104 0.67 1.06 -37.47
CA LEU A 104 1.36 1.85 -36.46
C LEU A 104 0.53 3.07 -36.00
N PHE A 105 -0.12 3.78 -36.93
CA PHE A 105 -1.01 4.90 -36.59
C PHE A 105 -2.22 4.45 -35.76
N HIS A 106 -2.79 3.28 -36.09
CA HIS A 106 -3.87 2.70 -35.30
C HIS A 106 -3.42 2.38 -33.85
N ILE A 107 -2.23 1.79 -33.68
CA ILE A 107 -1.64 1.56 -32.35
C ILE A 107 -1.41 2.89 -31.60
N PHE A 108 -0.88 3.91 -32.28
CA PHE A 108 -0.69 5.25 -31.71
C PHE A 108 -2.00 5.81 -31.13
N VAL A 109 -3.09 5.78 -31.90
CA VAL A 109 -4.41 6.28 -31.46
C VAL A 109 -4.89 5.54 -30.21
N LEU A 110 -4.76 4.22 -30.18
CA LEU A 110 -5.13 3.41 -29.01
C LEU A 110 -4.26 3.74 -27.78
N PHE A 111 -2.96 3.92 -27.97
CA PHE A 111 -2.04 4.29 -26.90
C PHE A 111 -2.30 5.66 -26.29
N CYS A 112 -2.94 6.58 -27.01
CA CYS A 112 -3.37 7.86 -26.44
C CYS A 112 -4.55 7.71 -25.45
N GLY A 113 -5.27 6.60 -25.50
CA GLY A 113 -6.46 6.35 -24.70
C GLY A 113 -7.74 6.97 -25.29
N PRO A 114 -8.93 6.58 -24.78
CA PRO A 114 -10.20 6.96 -25.40
C PRO A 114 -10.81 8.26 -24.85
N ILE A 115 -10.34 8.75 -23.70
CA ILE A 115 -10.96 9.87 -22.97
C ILE A 115 -9.88 10.88 -22.58
N ALA A 116 -10.13 12.15 -22.92
CA ALA A 116 -9.31 13.29 -22.54
C ALA A 116 -9.56 13.69 -21.07
N HIS A 117 -8.52 14.20 -20.42
CA HIS A 117 -8.60 14.76 -19.08
C HIS A 117 -9.22 16.18 -19.10
N ASP A 118 -10.03 16.52 -18.10
CA ASP A 118 -10.72 17.82 -18.02
C ASP A 118 -9.79 19.01 -17.85
N ALA A 119 -8.85 18.92 -16.90
CA ALA A 119 -7.90 19.99 -16.64
C ALA A 119 -6.90 20.22 -17.79
N ASN A 120 -6.67 19.22 -18.64
CA ASN A 120 -5.73 19.30 -19.75
C ASN A 120 -6.18 18.41 -20.92
N PRO A 121 -6.85 18.98 -21.94
CA PRO A 121 -7.33 18.24 -23.11
C PRO A 121 -6.25 17.61 -23.99
N GLN A 122 -4.97 17.83 -23.69
CA GLN A 122 -3.81 17.21 -24.35
C GLN A 122 -3.34 15.94 -23.64
N VAL A 123 -4.00 15.54 -22.56
CA VAL A 123 -3.61 14.43 -21.68
C VAL A 123 -4.80 13.48 -21.53
N SER A 124 -4.53 12.19 -21.38
CA SER A 124 -5.58 11.19 -21.15
C SER A 124 -5.99 11.13 -19.68
N ILE A 125 -7.24 10.77 -19.39
CA ILE A 125 -7.69 10.45 -18.02
C ILE A 125 -6.90 9.30 -17.37
N PHE A 126 -6.17 8.49 -18.15
CA PHE A 126 -5.24 7.50 -17.62
C PHE A 126 -4.03 8.09 -16.88
N GLN A 127 -3.83 9.41 -16.95
CA GLN A 127 -2.76 10.13 -16.27
C GLN A 127 -3.31 11.04 -15.15
N ASP A 128 -4.53 10.77 -14.68
CA ASP A 128 -5.22 11.54 -13.64
C ASP A 128 -4.32 11.77 -12.41
N SER A 129 -3.67 10.71 -11.91
CA SER A 129 -2.72 10.77 -10.79
C SER A 129 -1.54 11.72 -11.04
N GLN A 130 -0.99 11.73 -12.26
CA GLN A 130 0.13 12.60 -12.64
C GLN A 130 -0.32 14.06 -12.74
N VAL A 131 -1.55 14.31 -13.19
CA VAL A 131 -2.15 15.66 -13.23
C VAL A 131 -2.40 16.17 -11.81
N GLU A 132 -2.98 15.34 -10.95
CA GLU A 132 -3.24 15.68 -9.54
C GLU A 132 -1.97 16.02 -8.78
N ALA A 133 -0.90 15.23 -8.96
CA ALA A 133 0.39 15.52 -8.35
C ALA A 133 0.95 16.91 -8.75
N ILE A 134 0.74 17.33 -9.99
CA ILE A 134 1.17 18.65 -10.48
C ILE A 134 0.26 19.77 -9.99
N GLU A 135 -1.06 19.53 -9.88
CA GLU A 135 -2.01 20.48 -9.27
C GLU A 135 -1.70 20.71 -7.80
N LYS A 136 -1.31 19.66 -7.07
CA LYS A 136 -0.90 19.68 -5.67
C LYS A 136 0.51 20.28 -5.45
N SER A 137 1.38 20.27 -6.47
CA SER A 137 2.73 20.84 -6.41
C SER A 137 2.71 22.38 -6.43
N PRO A 138 3.25 23.09 -5.42
CA PRO A 138 3.26 24.55 -5.39
C PRO A 138 4.12 25.11 -6.53
N LYS A 139 3.54 25.95 -7.40
CA LYS A 139 4.29 26.71 -8.40
C LYS A 139 5.23 27.71 -7.71
N ALA A 140 6.52 27.44 -7.72
CA ALA A 140 7.64 28.39 -7.68
C ALA A 140 7.36 29.77 -7.03
N GLU A 141 7.25 29.82 -5.70
CA GLU A 141 7.60 31.04 -4.96
C GLU A 141 9.10 31.06 -4.68
N ARG A 142 9.80 31.93 -5.40
CA ARG A 142 11.06 32.50 -4.91
C ARG A 142 10.78 33.21 -3.58
N ARG A 143 11.07 32.55 -2.46
CA ARG A 143 11.45 33.20 -1.19
C ARG A 143 12.15 32.20 -0.26
N SER A 144 13.47 32.34 -0.21
CA SER A 144 14.39 32.06 0.91
C SER A 144 14.04 30.94 1.89
N GLU A 145 14.94 29.95 1.94
CA GLU A 145 15.36 29.18 3.12
C GLU A 145 14.89 29.80 4.45
N SER A 146 13.72 29.37 4.95
CA SER A 146 13.23 29.75 6.29
C SER A 146 12.08 28.88 6.83
N LYS A 147 11.48 27.96 6.06
CA LYS A 147 10.30 27.19 6.50
C LYS A 147 10.57 25.87 7.24
N PHE A 148 11.83 25.48 7.47
CA PHE A 148 12.17 24.37 8.37
C PHE A 148 12.50 24.82 9.81
N LYS A 149 12.45 26.14 10.07
CA LYS A 149 12.73 26.75 11.38
C LYS A 149 11.49 27.39 12.03
N ALA A 150 10.30 27.13 11.47
CA ALA A 150 9.04 27.75 11.90
C ALA A 150 8.03 26.75 12.53
N PHE A 151 8.50 25.58 12.98
CA PHE A 151 7.71 24.66 13.82
C PHE A 151 7.92 24.87 15.33
N PHE A 152 8.85 25.75 15.72
CA PHE A 152 9.10 26.12 17.12
C PHE A 152 9.40 27.63 17.24
N LYS A 153 8.37 28.47 17.30
CA LYS A 153 8.33 29.62 18.23
C LYS A 153 6.95 30.31 18.30
N SER A 154 6.56 30.54 19.54
CA SER A 154 5.37 31.21 20.09
C SER A 154 4.96 32.55 19.46
N SER A 155 3.65 32.80 19.38
CA SER A 155 2.96 33.84 20.19
C SER A 155 1.47 33.98 19.82
N ASP A 156 0.63 33.83 20.84
CA ASP A 156 -0.63 34.53 21.15
C ASP A 156 -1.62 34.88 20.01
N ASP A 157 -2.71 34.11 19.92
CA ASP A 157 -4.07 34.68 19.84
C ASP A 157 -5.14 33.66 20.25
N ASP A 158 -6.19 34.18 20.90
CA ASP A 158 -7.29 33.52 21.58
C ASP A 158 -8.28 32.86 20.58
N GLY A 159 -8.71 31.62 20.84
CA GLY A 159 -9.65 30.92 19.97
C GLY A 159 -9.71 29.40 20.13
N THR A 160 -10.45 28.95 21.15
CA THR A 160 -11.13 27.63 21.30
C THR A 160 -10.61 26.50 20.40
N SER A 161 -9.64 25.73 20.89
CA SER A 161 -9.13 24.53 20.21
C SER A 161 -10.15 23.41 20.24
N LYS A 162 -10.68 23.03 19.07
CA LYS A 162 -11.42 21.77 18.89
C LYS A 162 -10.40 20.62 18.81
N GLY A 163 -10.58 19.63 19.68
CA GLY A 163 -9.77 18.43 19.80
C GLY A 163 -9.75 17.54 18.56
N THR A 164 -8.93 16.50 18.67
CA THR A 164 -8.37 15.63 17.65
C THR A 164 -9.39 14.79 16.87
N GLY A 165 -9.78 15.27 15.68
CA GLY A 165 -10.39 14.44 14.65
C GLY A 165 -9.32 13.69 13.85
N TYR A 166 -9.40 12.35 13.79
CA TYR A 166 -8.52 11.53 12.94
C TYR A 166 -9.17 10.42 12.11
N ALA A 167 -9.36 10.69 10.82
CA ALA A 167 -8.85 9.95 9.68
C ALA A 167 -9.20 10.67 8.37
N THR A 168 -8.16 10.94 7.59
CA THR A 168 -7.97 10.31 6.29
C THR A 168 -6.47 10.31 5.99
N GLY A 169 -5.99 9.28 5.31
CA GLY A 169 -4.78 9.44 4.50
C GLY A 169 -4.97 10.61 3.53
N GLU A 170 -3.90 11.36 3.32
CA GLU A 170 -3.78 12.65 2.62
C GLU A 170 -3.94 13.89 3.50
N VAL A 171 -2.79 14.46 3.84
CA VAL A 171 -2.60 15.88 4.15
C VAL A 171 -3.12 16.69 2.96
N TYR A 172 -4.31 17.30 3.05
CA TYR A 172 -4.69 18.59 2.46
C TYR A 172 -5.92 19.12 3.20
N GLY A 173 -5.90 20.41 3.54
CA GLY A 173 -6.93 21.06 4.36
C GLY A 173 -8.34 20.97 3.79
N LYS A 174 -9.31 21.05 4.71
CA LYS A 174 -10.76 21.30 4.52
C LYS A 174 -11.21 21.42 3.06
N ARG A 175 -12.04 20.48 2.61
CA ARG A 175 -12.99 20.80 1.54
C ARG A 175 -14.33 20.10 1.72
N GLU A 176 -15.35 20.93 1.62
CA GLU A 176 -16.78 20.66 1.55
C GLU A 176 -17.13 19.57 0.51
N GLU A 177 -18.32 18.98 0.65
CA GLU A 177 -18.97 18.03 -0.26
C GLU A 177 -18.87 18.38 -1.77
N PRO A 178 -19.01 17.39 -2.68
CA PRO A 178 -18.22 17.34 -3.89
C PRO A 178 -18.59 18.43 -4.90
N ASN A 179 -17.60 19.29 -5.17
CA ASN A 179 -17.54 20.07 -6.40
C ASN A 179 -17.89 19.16 -7.59
N GLU A 180 -18.84 19.58 -8.42
CA GLU A 180 -19.31 18.88 -9.63
C GLU A 180 -18.16 18.36 -10.51
N VAL A 181 -17.03 19.07 -10.49
CA VAL A 181 -15.76 18.72 -11.15
C VAL A 181 -15.19 17.36 -10.69
N VAL A 182 -15.19 17.08 -9.39
CA VAL A 182 -14.67 15.81 -8.83
C VAL A 182 -15.57 14.65 -9.21
N ARG A 183 -16.89 14.87 -9.18
CA ARG A 183 -17.89 13.87 -9.62
C ARG A 183 -17.71 13.54 -11.10
N ASN A 184 -17.60 14.56 -11.95
CA ASN A 184 -17.41 14.38 -13.40
C ASN A 184 -16.08 13.69 -13.72
N ARG A 185 -15.00 14.00 -12.99
CA ARG A 185 -13.69 13.33 -13.12
C ARG A 185 -13.79 11.83 -12.80
N ARG A 186 -14.40 11.47 -11.68
CA ARG A 186 -14.62 10.07 -11.26
C ARG A 186 -15.43 9.28 -12.29
N GLU A 187 -16.51 9.89 -12.79
CA GLU A 187 -17.36 9.28 -13.81
C GLU A 187 -16.58 8.98 -15.10
N LYS A 188 -15.72 9.92 -15.54
CA LYS A 188 -14.85 9.70 -16.71
C LYS A 188 -13.82 8.60 -16.49
N LEU A 189 -13.21 8.54 -15.31
CA LEU A 189 -12.28 7.48 -14.97
C LEU A 189 -12.97 6.11 -15.01
N GLU A 190 -14.16 6.01 -14.41
CA GLU A 190 -14.97 4.78 -14.42
C GLU A 190 -15.37 4.38 -15.85
N ASN A 191 -15.79 5.34 -16.68
CA ASN A 191 -16.08 5.11 -18.09
C ASN A 191 -14.85 4.65 -18.89
N SER A 192 -13.67 5.20 -18.58
CA SER A 192 -12.40 4.76 -19.17
C SER A 192 -12.08 3.31 -18.78
N MET A 193 -12.28 2.94 -17.51
CA MET A 193 -12.09 1.57 -17.03
C MET A 193 -13.06 0.57 -17.67
N LYS A 194 -14.31 0.97 -17.96
CA LYS A 194 -15.26 0.15 -18.74
C LYS A 194 -14.79 -0.11 -20.18
N LEU A 195 -14.04 0.82 -20.78
CA LEU A 195 -13.50 0.69 -22.13
C LEU A 195 -12.14 -0.05 -22.17
N LEU A 196 -11.43 -0.11 -21.05
CA LEU A 196 -10.08 -0.68 -20.95
C LEU A 196 -9.97 -2.12 -21.51
N PRO A 197 -10.89 -3.08 -21.22
CA PRO A 197 -10.80 -4.41 -21.82
C PRO A 197 -10.83 -4.41 -23.35
N ARG A 198 -11.66 -3.54 -23.94
CA ARG A 198 -11.77 -3.40 -25.40
C ARG A 198 -10.53 -2.77 -25.98
N LEU A 199 -9.97 -1.78 -25.28
CA LEU A 199 -8.72 -1.12 -25.67
C LEU A 199 -7.57 -2.12 -25.72
N LEU A 200 -7.38 -2.91 -24.68
CA LEU A 200 -6.33 -3.93 -24.58
C LEU A 200 -6.52 -5.05 -25.61
N ALA A 201 -7.76 -5.48 -25.86
CA ALA A 201 -8.06 -6.45 -26.92
C ALA A 201 -7.75 -5.89 -28.33
N ALA A 202 -8.12 -4.63 -28.60
CA ALA A 202 -7.81 -3.98 -29.88
C ALA A 202 -6.29 -3.82 -30.09
N LEU A 203 -5.56 -3.45 -29.03
CA LEU A 203 -4.11 -3.41 -29.04
C LEU A 203 -3.51 -4.79 -29.28
N SER A 204 -4.02 -5.84 -28.63
CA SER A 204 -3.55 -7.22 -28.82
C SER A 204 -3.68 -7.68 -30.29
N ILE A 205 -4.79 -7.33 -30.94
CA ILE A 205 -5.01 -7.64 -32.38
C ILE A 205 -4.05 -6.86 -33.28
N ALA A 206 -3.72 -5.63 -32.91
CA ALA A 206 -2.81 -4.78 -33.66
C ALA A 206 -1.33 -5.06 -33.34
N TRP A 207 -1.02 -5.74 -32.23
CA TRP A 207 0.34 -6.00 -31.77
C TRP A 207 1.13 -6.91 -32.70
N PRO A 208 2.46 -6.75 -32.86
CA PRO A 208 3.30 -7.70 -33.59
C PRO A 208 3.05 -9.15 -33.17
N SER A 209 2.69 -10.01 -34.12
CA SER A 209 2.37 -11.42 -33.85
C SER A 209 3.62 -12.28 -33.79
N THR A 210 3.65 -13.25 -32.88
CA THR A 210 4.70 -14.28 -32.81
C THR A 210 4.71 -15.22 -34.01
N SER A 211 3.62 -15.25 -34.80
CA SER A 211 3.56 -16.02 -36.05
C SER A 211 4.48 -15.47 -37.15
N MET A 212 5.03 -14.26 -36.98
CA MET A 212 6.00 -13.63 -37.91
C MET A 212 5.50 -13.59 -39.37
N ALA A 213 4.18 -13.47 -39.55
CA ALA A 213 3.52 -13.64 -40.84
C ALA A 213 3.65 -12.39 -41.73
N HIS A 214 3.63 -11.20 -41.14
CA HIS A 214 3.78 -9.93 -41.85
C HIS A 214 5.15 -9.27 -41.60
N GLN A 215 5.59 -8.40 -42.51
CA GLN A 215 6.83 -7.63 -42.36
C GLN A 215 6.87 -6.83 -41.06
N PHE A 216 5.73 -6.27 -40.65
CA PHE A 216 5.60 -5.55 -39.39
C PHE A 216 5.80 -6.45 -38.16
N ASP A 217 5.49 -7.75 -38.27
CA ASP A 217 5.71 -8.69 -37.17
C ASP A 217 7.20 -9.07 -37.09
N ARG A 218 7.84 -9.33 -38.24
CA ARG A 218 9.28 -9.69 -38.29
C ARG A 218 10.22 -8.57 -37.87
N ASN A 219 9.88 -7.34 -38.23
CA ASN A 219 10.65 -6.16 -37.90
C ASN A 219 9.70 -5.02 -37.48
N PRO A 220 9.22 -5.04 -36.22
CA PRO A 220 8.35 -3.99 -35.71
C PRO A 220 9.01 -2.64 -35.84
N HIS A 221 8.22 -1.64 -36.25
CA HIS A 221 8.75 -0.30 -36.45
C HIS A 221 9.32 0.26 -35.12
N PRO A 222 10.54 0.85 -35.09
CA PRO A 222 11.17 1.28 -33.84
C PRO A 222 10.34 2.28 -33.01
N LEU A 223 9.54 3.11 -33.69
CA LEU A 223 8.56 4.01 -33.04
C LEU A 223 7.54 3.28 -32.14
N LEU A 224 7.24 2.00 -32.37
CA LEU A 224 6.30 1.25 -31.53
C LEU A 224 6.73 1.29 -30.05
N MET A 225 8.02 1.04 -29.80
CA MET A 225 8.59 1.04 -28.45
C MET A 225 8.64 2.43 -27.83
N VAL A 226 8.88 3.46 -28.65
CA VAL A 226 8.86 4.86 -28.22
C VAL A 226 7.44 5.29 -27.85
N MET A 227 6.45 4.93 -28.67
CA MET A 227 5.03 5.22 -28.43
C MET A 227 4.54 4.50 -27.16
N ALA A 228 4.88 3.22 -27.00
CA ALA A 228 4.50 2.44 -25.83
C ALA A 228 5.08 3.03 -24.54
N ARG A 229 6.40 3.29 -24.48
CA ARG A 229 7.05 3.84 -23.26
C ARG A 229 6.49 5.20 -22.83
N ARG A 230 6.03 6.02 -23.77
CA ARG A 230 5.43 7.35 -23.50
C ARG A 230 3.91 7.31 -23.39
N SER A 231 3.29 6.13 -23.53
CA SER A 231 1.84 5.99 -23.55
C SER A 231 1.27 6.17 -22.13
N PRO A 232 0.16 6.94 -21.99
CA PRO A 232 -0.60 6.97 -20.75
C PRO A 232 -1.10 5.59 -20.29
N LEU A 233 -1.32 4.66 -21.22
CA LEU A 233 -1.78 3.31 -20.90
C LEU A 233 -0.77 2.54 -20.05
N MET A 234 0.54 2.71 -20.29
CA MET A 234 1.58 2.04 -19.49
C MET A 234 1.60 2.52 -18.04
N VAL A 235 1.30 3.80 -17.82
CA VAL A 235 1.12 4.37 -16.47
C VAL A 235 -0.08 3.70 -15.81
N ARG A 236 -1.22 3.66 -16.51
CA ARG A 236 -2.44 3.06 -15.96
C ARG A 236 -2.32 1.56 -15.67
N MET A 237 -1.68 0.79 -16.56
CA MET A 237 -1.42 -0.64 -16.34
C MET A 237 -0.60 -0.86 -15.08
N ALA A 238 0.40 -0.01 -14.85
CA ALA A 238 1.22 -0.10 -13.64
C ALA A 238 0.49 0.31 -12.37
N GLU A 239 -0.39 1.31 -12.43
CA GLU A 239 -1.26 1.64 -11.30
C GLU A 239 -2.17 0.47 -10.93
N LEU A 240 -2.73 -0.23 -11.93
CA LEU A 240 -3.56 -1.41 -11.70
C LEU A 240 -2.76 -2.58 -11.12
N LEU A 241 -1.51 -2.79 -11.55
CA LEU A 241 -0.62 -3.81 -10.98
C LEU A 241 0.01 -3.39 -9.65
N ARG A 242 -0.07 -2.13 -9.26
CA ARG A 242 0.30 -1.65 -7.92
C ARG A 242 -0.90 -1.69 -6.98
N ASP A 243 -2.11 -1.85 -7.51
CA ASP A 243 -3.30 -2.02 -6.69
C ASP A 243 -3.21 -3.38 -5.98
N ASP A 244 -2.68 -3.32 -4.77
CA ASP A 244 -2.46 -4.45 -3.86
C ASP A 244 -3.78 -4.88 -3.18
N SER A 245 -4.94 -4.57 -3.76
CA SER A 245 -6.25 -5.00 -3.25
C SER A 245 -6.81 -6.14 -4.10
N MET A 246 -6.57 -7.39 -3.67
CA MET A 246 -7.22 -8.56 -4.27
C MET A 246 -8.75 -8.42 -4.29
N GLU A 247 -9.35 -7.76 -3.30
CA GLU A 247 -10.78 -7.49 -3.25
C GLU A 247 -11.24 -6.65 -4.45
N GLN A 248 -10.52 -5.57 -4.76
CA GLN A 248 -10.83 -4.71 -5.91
C GLN A 248 -10.61 -5.44 -7.24
N ILE A 249 -9.56 -6.25 -7.35
CA ILE A 249 -9.32 -7.11 -8.53
C ILE A 249 -10.50 -8.07 -8.74
N MET A 250 -11.01 -8.66 -7.67
CA MET A 250 -12.17 -9.56 -7.75
C MET A 250 -13.44 -8.82 -8.18
N GLN A 251 -13.65 -7.60 -7.69
CA GLN A 251 -14.79 -6.77 -8.09
C GLN A 251 -14.70 -6.30 -9.55
N GLN A 252 -13.49 -5.98 -10.03
CA GLN A 252 -13.23 -5.45 -11.38
C GLN A 252 -12.59 -6.49 -12.30
N GLY A 253 -13.02 -7.76 -12.25
CA GLY A 253 -12.29 -8.85 -12.90
C GLY A 253 -12.00 -8.69 -14.41
N LEU A 254 -12.92 -8.12 -15.20
CA LEU A 254 -12.76 -8.00 -16.66
C LEU A 254 -11.55 -7.13 -17.10
N PRO A 255 -11.36 -5.89 -16.59
CA PRO A 255 -10.14 -5.11 -16.77
C PRO A 255 -8.85 -5.88 -16.49
N TYR A 256 -8.76 -6.59 -15.37
CA TYR A 256 -7.56 -7.33 -14.99
C TYR A 256 -7.29 -8.55 -15.88
N GLN A 257 -8.34 -9.27 -16.29
CA GLN A 257 -8.19 -10.35 -17.25
C GLN A 257 -7.60 -9.85 -18.58
N ALA A 258 -8.18 -8.78 -19.13
CA ALA A 258 -7.67 -8.18 -20.36
C ALA A 258 -6.24 -7.63 -20.20
N LEU A 259 -5.90 -7.12 -19.01
CA LEU A 259 -4.54 -6.69 -18.67
C LEU A 259 -3.57 -7.86 -18.74
N PHE A 260 -3.85 -8.98 -18.06
CA PHE A 260 -2.99 -10.16 -18.07
C PHE A 260 -2.83 -10.75 -19.47
N ASP A 261 -3.91 -10.82 -20.26
CA ASP A 261 -3.84 -11.25 -21.66
C ASP A 261 -2.91 -10.36 -22.49
N PHE A 262 -3.03 -9.05 -22.32
CA PHE A 262 -2.21 -8.10 -23.07
C PHE A 262 -0.74 -8.12 -22.63
N LEU A 263 -0.46 -8.30 -21.33
CA LEU A 263 0.91 -8.49 -20.84
C LEU A 263 1.56 -9.70 -21.49
N HIS A 264 0.84 -10.81 -21.59
CA HIS A 264 1.31 -12.00 -22.29
C HIS A 264 1.63 -11.69 -23.76
N VAL A 265 0.73 -11.00 -24.48
CA VAL A 265 0.95 -10.60 -25.88
C VAL A 265 2.20 -9.72 -26.05
N ILE A 266 2.44 -8.76 -25.15
CA ILE A 266 3.63 -7.89 -25.22
C ILE A 266 4.91 -8.69 -24.97
N SER A 267 4.88 -9.56 -23.95
CA SER A 267 6.03 -10.36 -23.52
C SER A 267 6.43 -11.46 -24.50
N ALA A 268 5.47 -12.05 -25.19
CA ALA A 268 5.70 -13.17 -26.10
C ALA A 268 6.51 -12.77 -27.35
N HIS A 269 6.54 -11.49 -27.72
CA HIS A 269 7.28 -11.00 -28.87
C HIS A 269 8.66 -10.44 -28.47
N PRO A 270 9.78 -10.97 -29.01
CA PRO A 270 11.14 -10.61 -28.56
C PRO A 270 11.45 -9.11 -28.59
N SER A 271 10.99 -8.40 -29.62
CA SER A 271 11.23 -6.96 -29.79
C SER A 271 10.45 -6.08 -28.81
N THR A 272 9.42 -6.60 -28.12
CA THR A 272 8.56 -5.81 -27.23
C THR A 272 8.59 -6.26 -25.77
N ALA A 273 9.18 -7.42 -25.48
CA ALA A 273 9.23 -8.01 -24.14
C ALA A 273 9.84 -7.07 -23.08
N SER A 274 10.81 -6.23 -23.46
CA SER A 274 11.42 -5.24 -22.55
C SER A 274 10.43 -4.22 -21.98
N LEU A 275 9.28 -3.97 -22.63
CA LEU A 275 8.24 -3.08 -22.08
C LEU A 275 7.64 -3.61 -20.77
N VAL A 276 7.69 -4.93 -20.57
CA VAL A 276 7.11 -5.61 -19.41
C VAL A 276 8.20 -5.93 -18.38
N CYS A 277 9.37 -6.37 -18.85
CA CYS A 277 10.43 -6.88 -17.99
C CYS A 277 11.41 -5.81 -17.49
N ASP A 278 11.66 -4.76 -18.27
CA ASP A 278 12.67 -3.76 -17.93
C ASP A 278 12.08 -2.66 -17.03
N VAL A 279 12.95 -1.94 -16.34
CA VAL A 279 12.59 -0.77 -15.52
C VAL A 279 11.90 0.28 -16.40
N ARG A 280 10.80 0.85 -15.91
CA ARG A 280 10.01 1.83 -16.65
C ARG A 280 10.55 3.24 -16.42
N ILE A 281 10.40 4.08 -17.44
CA ILE A 281 10.79 5.48 -17.41
C ILE A 281 9.54 6.30 -17.10
N ASN A 282 9.59 7.15 -16.07
CA ASN A 282 8.54 8.13 -15.82
C ASN A 282 8.80 9.40 -16.64
N TYR A 283 7.92 9.67 -17.59
CA TYR A 283 7.95 10.90 -18.36
C TYR A 283 7.06 11.94 -17.69
N HIS A 284 7.62 13.12 -17.43
CA HIS A 284 6.83 14.30 -17.05
C HIS A 284 5.74 14.56 -18.10
N LEU A 285 4.54 15.02 -17.69
CA LEU A 285 3.36 15.12 -18.56
C LEU A 285 3.66 15.78 -19.92
N ALA A 286 4.45 16.85 -19.94
CA ALA A 286 4.82 17.55 -21.18
C ALA A 286 5.60 16.69 -22.21
N HIS A 287 6.21 15.59 -21.77
CA HIS A 287 7.03 14.66 -22.55
C HIS A 287 6.33 13.32 -22.83
N THR A 288 5.06 13.21 -22.46
CA THR A 288 4.23 12.03 -22.74
C THR A 288 3.71 12.06 -24.18
N LEU A 289 3.16 10.93 -24.64
CA LEU A 289 2.93 10.67 -26.07
C LEU A 289 2.18 11.80 -26.80
N LEU A 290 0.98 12.15 -26.33
CA LEU A 290 0.13 13.12 -27.01
C LEU A 290 0.67 14.57 -26.92
N PRO A 291 1.16 15.05 -25.75
CA PRO A 291 1.82 16.35 -25.64
C PRO A 291 3.06 16.52 -26.53
N VAL A 292 3.87 15.48 -26.71
CA VAL A 292 5.04 15.55 -27.62
C VAL A 292 4.59 15.71 -29.08
N CYS A 293 3.54 14.98 -29.47
CA CYS A 293 3.03 14.96 -30.83
C CYS A 293 2.33 16.26 -31.26
N PHE A 294 1.64 16.93 -30.34
CA PHE A 294 0.78 18.09 -30.64
C PHE A 294 1.17 19.38 -29.88
N GLY A 295 2.20 19.35 -29.04
CA GLY A 295 2.65 20.53 -28.28
C GLY A 295 3.56 21.47 -29.09
N ASP A 296 3.38 22.77 -28.89
CA ASP A 296 4.11 23.86 -29.59
C ASP A 296 5.50 24.19 -29.01
N ARG A 297 6.02 23.40 -28.05
CA ARG A 297 7.31 23.73 -27.41
C ARG A 297 8.48 23.54 -28.39
N PRO A 298 9.35 24.55 -28.57
CA PRO A 298 10.60 24.38 -29.32
C PRO A 298 11.47 23.31 -28.67
N LEU A 299 12.06 22.42 -29.48
CA LEU A 299 13.17 21.58 -29.03
C LEU A 299 14.30 22.48 -28.51
N PRO A 300 14.97 22.16 -27.39
CA PRO A 300 16.22 22.82 -27.03
C PRO A 300 17.19 22.66 -28.21
N VAL A 301 17.63 23.78 -28.79
CA VAL A 301 18.53 23.75 -29.94
C VAL A 301 19.86 23.12 -29.50
N PRO A 302 20.36 22.07 -30.17
CA PRO A 302 21.70 21.59 -29.91
C PRO A 302 22.69 22.62 -30.45
N ASP A 303 23.41 23.28 -29.55
CA ASP A 303 24.45 24.27 -29.92
C ASP A 303 25.45 23.64 -30.91
N ARG A 304 25.44 24.14 -32.14
CA ARG A 304 26.51 23.92 -33.10
C ARG A 304 27.44 25.12 -33.08
N SER A 305 28.68 24.84 -32.70
CA SER A 305 29.91 25.65 -32.83
C SER A 305 30.31 26.51 -31.61
N SER A 306 31.13 25.90 -30.76
CA SER A 306 32.44 26.49 -30.46
C SER A 306 33.46 25.35 -30.29
N SER A 307 34.56 25.50 -31.02
CA SER A 307 35.74 24.67 -30.97
C SER A 307 36.48 24.87 -29.64
N SER A 308 36.62 23.85 -28.81
CA SER A 308 37.87 23.51 -28.13
C SER A 308 37.75 22.17 -27.41
N SER A 309 38.89 21.52 -27.26
CA SER A 309 39.13 20.23 -26.61
C SER A 309 38.38 20.03 -25.30
N ASP A 310 37.61 18.94 -25.21
CA ASP A 310 37.56 18.05 -24.03
C ASP A 310 36.62 16.87 -24.34
N LYS A 311 37.21 15.76 -24.80
CA LYS A 311 36.55 14.45 -24.77
C LYS A 311 36.53 13.99 -23.31
N VAL A 312 35.46 13.29 -22.90
CA VAL A 312 35.14 12.84 -21.52
C VAL A 312 34.26 13.80 -20.73
N LYS A 313 33.03 14.07 -21.22
CA LYS A 313 31.92 14.63 -20.40
C LYS A 313 30.52 14.41 -21.03
N GLY A 314 30.37 13.38 -21.85
CA GLY A 314 29.12 13.10 -22.59
C GLY A 314 28.09 12.22 -21.87
N LYS A 315 28.44 11.57 -20.74
CA LYS A 315 27.53 10.64 -20.04
C LYS A 315 26.69 11.26 -18.92
N ARG A 316 27.18 12.33 -18.27
CA ARG A 316 26.52 12.92 -17.09
C ARG A 316 25.38 13.90 -17.39
N LYS A 317 25.31 14.46 -18.60
CA LYS A 317 24.33 15.52 -18.92
C LYS A 317 22.93 14.99 -19.29
N ALA A 318 22.82 13.71 -19.63
CA ALA A 318 21.53 13.03 -19.85
C ALA A 318 20.89 12.56 -18.53
N GLU A 319 21.72 12.24 -17.53
CA GLU A 319 21.30 11.90 -16.17
C GLU A 319 20.79 13.15 -15.42
N GLU A 320 21.46 14.31 -15.58
CA GLU A 320 21.09 15.57 -14.92
C GLU A 320 19.73 16.17 -15.34
N LEU A 321 19.19 15.81 -16.52
CA LEU A 321 17.88 16.32 -16.98
C LEU A 321 16.69 15.51 -16.43
N CYS A 322 16.93 14.34 -15.82
CA CYS A 322 15.91 13.53 -15.14
C CYS A 322 15.92 13.71 -13.61
N GLU A 323 16.92 14.39 -13.04
CA GLU A 323 17.23 14.33 -11.60
C GLU A 323 16.55 15.39 -10.71
N LYS A 324 15.58 16.14 -11.21
CA LYS A 324 14.82 17.08 -10.36
C LYS A 324 13.33 16.90 -10.54
N GLN A 325 12.78 15.85 -9.93
CA GLN A 325 11.36 15.81 -9.56
C GLN A 325 11.08 14.71 -8.53
N GLU A 326 10.54 15.13 -7.39
CA GLU A 326 10.07 14.29 -6.29
C GLU A 326 8.75 13.61 -6.71
N GLN A 327 8.83 12.35 -7.14
CA GLN A 327 7.70 11.40 -7.19
C GLN A 327 8.17 10.04 -6.65
N PRO A 328 7.29 9.17 -6.12
CA PRO A 328 7.69 7.93 -5.46
C PRO A 328 8.43 7.01 -6.45
N GLN A 329 9.67 6.66 -6.14
CA GLN A 329 10.55 5.84 -7.00
C GLN A 329 9.98 4.42 -7.30
N GLU A 330 8.91 4.02 -6.61
CA GLU A 330 8.36 2.66 -6.63
C GLU A 330 7.53 2.31 -7.89
N THR A 331 6.93 3.30 -8.58
CA THR A 331 6.20 3.06 -9.84
C THR A 331 7.11 2.96 -11.06
N LEU A 332 8.42 3.03 -10.88
CA LEU A 332 9.42 2.82 -11.93
C LEU A 332 9.77 1.33 -12.09
N LYS A 333 9.35 0.47 -11.14
CA LYS A 333 9.53 -0.98 -11.23
C LYS A 333 8.94 -1.53 -12.53
N SER A 334 9.57 -2.59 -13.05
CA SER A 334 9.03 -3.32 -14.20
C SER A 334 7.63 -3.85 -13.90
N LEU A 335 6.83 -4.09 -14.94
CA LEU A 335 5.47 -4.61 -14.74
C LEU A 335 5.50 -6.01 -14.12
N VAL A 336 6.51 -6.83 -14.43
CA VAL A 336 6.74 -8.13 -13.77
C VAL A 336 7.02 -7.97 -12.27
N SER A 337 7.85 -6.99 -11.90
CA SER A 337 8.16 -6.70 -10.50
C SER A 337 6.92 -6.23 -9.73
N LEU A 338 6.05 -5.41 -10.33
CA LEU A 338 4.78 -5.05 -9.71
C LEU A 338 3.85 -6.26 -9.54
N LEU A 339 3.76 -7.12 -10.56
CA LEU A 339 2.95 -8.34 -10.50
C LEU A 339 3.42 -9.33 -9.40
N SER A 340 4.69 -9.27 -8.98
CA SER A 340 5.22 -10.14 -7.92
C SER A 340 4.48 -9.97 -6.58
N ALA A 341 4.09 -8.75 -6.22
CA ALA A 341 3.32 -8.48 -5.00
C ALA A 341 1.93 -9.11 -5.10
N LEU A 342 1.21 -8.87 -6.20
CA LEU A 342 -0.09 -9.51 -6.45
C LEU A 342 -0.01 -11.03 -6.45
N ARG A 343 1.08 -11.62 -6.97
CA ARG A 343 1.30 -13.08 -6.89
C ARG A 343 1.37 -13.54 -5.44
N LEU A 344 2.14 -12.86 -4.59
CA LEU A 344 2.26 -13.23 -3.17
C LEU A 344 0.91 -13.14 -2.45
N GLN A 345 0.09 -12.13 -2.78
CA GLN A 345 -1.28 -12.05 -2.27
C GLN A 345 -2.16 -13.19 -2.78
N ALA A 346 -2.13 -13.48 -4.08
CA ALA A 346 -2.89 -14.56 -4.70
C ALA A 346 -2.54 -15.93 -4.09
N GLU A 347 -1.27 -16.18 -3.81
CA GLU A 347 -0.80 -17.39 -3.11
C GLU A 347 -1.31 -17.44 -1.67
N SER A 348 -1.34 -16.31 -0.97
CA SER A 348 -1.92 -16.20 0.37
C SER A 348 -3.42 -16.51 0.35
N VAL A 349 -4.17 -15.91 -0.58
CA VAL A 349 -5.60 -16.18 -0.76
C VAL A 349 -5.85 -17.65 -1.05
N LYS A 350 -5.08 -18.26 -1.96
CA LYS A 350 -5.21 -19.70 -2.28
C LYS A 350 -4.95 -20.60 -1.07
N ARG A 351 -4.03 -20.21 -0.18
CA ARG A 351 -3.70 -20.97 1.03
C ARG A 351 -4.81 -20.89 2.07
N LEU A 352 -5.37 -19.69 2.27
CA LEU A 352 -6.32 -19.41 3.35
C LEU A 352 -7.77 -19.67 2.94
N TYR A 353 -8.12 -19.48 1.66
CA TYR A 353 -9.47 -19.64 1.15
C TYR A 353 -9.73 -21.10 0.72
N LYS A 354 -10.48 -21.84 1.53
CA LYS A 354 -10.98 -23.18 1.18
C LYS A 354 -12.38 -23.06 0.56
N PRO A 355 -12.57 -23.23 -0.76
CA PRO A 355 -13.89 -23.15 -1.37
C PRO A 355 -14.80 -24.29 -0.87
N VAL A 356 -16.11 -24.05 -0.89
CA VAL A 356 -17.12 -25.08 -0.62
C VAL A 356 -16.96 -26.23 -1.63
N PHE A 357 -17.00 -27.47 -1.13
CA PHE A 357 -16.78 -28.69 -1.94
C PHE A 357 -17.59 -28.67 -3.25
N GLY A 358 -16.89 -28.91 -4.38
CA GLY A 358 -17.52 -29.16 -5.68
C GLY A 358 -17.67 -27.96 -6.62
N SER A 359 -17.33 -26.72 -6.23
CA SER A 359 -17.31 -25.57 -7.15
C SER A 359 -15.96 -24.85 -7.15
N LEU A 360 -15.41 -24.53 -8.33
CA LEU A 360 -14.30 -23.59 -8.43
C LEU A 360 -14.84 -22.18 -8.21
N SER A 361 -14.42 -21.52 -7.13
CA SER A 361 -14.70 -20.11 -6.91
C SER A 361 -13.98 -19.26 -7.97
N GLN A 362 -14.68 -18.28 -8.54
CA GLN A 362 -14.09 -17.28 -9.45
C GLN A 362 -12.86 -16.60 -8.82
N THR A 363 -12.80 -16.51 -7.49
CA THR A 363 -11.65 -16.00 -6.75
C THR A 363 -10.39 -16.85 -6.97
N ILE A 364 -10.49 -18.17 -6.84
CA ILE A 364 -9.35 -19.08 -7.02
C ILE A 364 -8.89 -19.07 -8.48
N LEU A 365 -9.82 -19.07 -9.44
CA LEU A 365 -9.49 -18.95 -10.87
C LEU A 365 -8.68 -17.69 -11.19
N MET A 366 -9.03 -16.54 -10.60
CA MET A 366 -8.25 -15.33 -10.81
C MET A 366 -6.89 -15.42 -10.13
N CYS A 367 -6.81 -16.00 -8.93
CA CYS A 367 -5.53 -16.21 -8.24
C CYS A 367 -4.59 -17.10 -9.06
N ASP A 368 -5.09 -18.23 -9.57
CA ASP A 368 -4.35 -19.12 -10.47
C ASP A 368 -3.85 -18.36 -11.69
N ARG A 369 -4.71 -17.56 -12.33
CA ARG A 369 -4.33 -16.74 -13.48
C ARG A 369 -3.22 -15.74 -13.15
N ILE A 370 -3.25 -15.08 -11.99
CA ILE A 370 -2.18 -14.17 -11.56
C ILE A 370 -0.86 -14.92 -11.42
N CYS A 371 -0.87 -16.07 -10.73
CA CYS A 371 0.30 -16.93 -10.55
C CYS A 371 0.86 -17.40 -11.90
N ASP A 372 0.00 -17.92 -12.78
CA ASP A 372 0.39 -18.44 -14.10
C ASP A 372 0.97 -17.33 -14.98
N THR A 373 0.34 -16.13 -14.97
CA THR A 373 0.84 -14.97 -15.72
C THR A 373 2.22 -14.57 -15.24
N TYR A 374 2.44 -14.52 -13.92
CA TYR A 374 3.76 -14.19 -13.36
C TYR A 374 4.82 -15.22 -13.77
N GLN A 375 4.52 -16.52 -13.63
CA GLN A 375 5.46 -17.59 -13.97
C GLN A 375 5.88 -17.54 -15.44
N GLN A 376 4.92 -17.36 -16.35
CA GLN A 376 5.21 -17.23 -17.78
C GLN A 376 6.13 -16.03 -18.08
N LEU A 377 5.84 -14.87 -17.46
CA LEU A 377 6.64 -13.67 -17.65
C LEU A 377 8.07 -13.81 -17.11
N GLU A 378 8.26 -14.47 -15.96
CA GLU A 378 9.59 -14.74 -15.39
C GLU A 378 10.40 -15.75 -16.21
N GLU A 379 9.76 -16.81 -16.72
CA GLU A 379 10.43 -17.77 -17.59
C GLU A 379 10.94 -17.11 -18.87
N ASP A 380 10.11 -16.26 -19.48
CA ASP A 380 10.47 -15.56 -20.72
C ASP A 380 11.56 -14.51 -20.49
N HIS A 381 11.53 -13.83 -19.33
CA HIS A 381 12.64 -12.96 -18.89
C HIS A 381 13.95 -13.74 -18.72
N SER A 382 13.88 -14.92 -18.09
CA SER A 382 15.05 -15.77 -17.83
C SER A 382 15.65 -16.38 -19.11
N LYS A 383 14.81 -16.74 -20.10
CA LYS A 383 15.25 -17.23 -21.42
C LYS A 383 16.01 -16.16 -22.20
N LYS A 384 15.62 -14.89 -22.10
CA LYS A 384 16.31 -13.76 -22.75
C LYS A 384 17.73 -13.58 -22.20
N PHE A 385 17.88 -13.59 -20.87
CA PHE A 385 19.20 -13.49 -20.22
C PHE A 385 20.13 -14.65 -20.61
N LYS A 386 19.61 -15.87 -20.75
CA LYS A 386 20.40 -17.02 -21.22
C LYS A 386 20.82 -16.88 -22.69
N THR A 387 19.98 -16.29 -23.53
CA THR A 387 20.25 -16.15 -24.97
C THR A 387 21.29 -15.06 -25.24
N GLU A 388 21.29 -13.95 -24.49
CA GLU A 388 22.32 -12.90 -24.57
C GLU A 388 23.70 -13.39 -24.11
N VAL A 389 23.77 -14.29 -23.12
CA VAL A 389 25.03 -14.90 -22.66
C VAL A 389 25.62 -15.88 -23.69
N THR A 390 24.80 -16.50 -24.55
CA THR A 390 25.26 -17.48 -25.56
C THR A 390 25.65 -16.89 -26.92
N ILE A 391 25.48 -15.58 -27.16
CA ILE A 391 25.76 -14.95 -28.46
C ILE A 391 27.17 -14.32 -28.53
N ASP A 392 27.96 -14.33 -27.46
CA ASP A 392 29.31 -13.73 -27.43
C ASP A 392 30.45 -14.75 -27.25
N GLU A 393 30.36 -15.92 -27.90
CA GLU A 393 31.53 -16.79 -28.12
C GLU A 393 31.99 -16.66 -29.58
N GLY A 394 32.66 -15.53 -29.86
CA GLY A 394 33.10 -15.22 -31.21
C GLY A 394 34.14 -14.13 -31.36
N SER A 395 34.85 -13.69 -30.31
CA SER A 395 36.16 -13.04 -30.49
C SER A 395 36.96 -13.01 -29.18
N THR A 396 38.27 -13.13 -29.34
CA THR A 396 39.31 -13.31 -28.34
C THR A 396 39.36 -12.29 -27.20
N SER A 397 39.77 -12.81 -26.02
CA SER A 397 40.64 -12.18 -25.01
C SER A 397 40.01 -11.48 -23.79
N ALA A 398 40.22 -12.13 -22.64
CA ALA A 398 40.45 -11.60 -21.28
C ALA A 398 39.22 -11.20 -20.44
N SER A 399 38.83 -12.15 -19.59
CA SER A 399 38.18 -11.94 -18.29
C SER A 399 38.85 -10.81 -17.51
N LEU A 400 38.14 -9.71 -17.30
CA LEU A 400 38.45 -8.70 -16.30
C LEU A 400 37.18 -8.29 -15.56
N THR A 401 36.84 -9.10 -14.55
CA THR A 401 36.16 -8.62 -13.35
C THR A 401 37.06 -7.58 -12.67
N HIS A 402 36.85 -6.30 -12.98
CA HIS A 402 37.45 -5.21 -12.21
C HIS A 402 36.38 -4.59 -11.30
N SER A 403 36.33 -5.13 -10.08
CA SER A 403 35.95 -4.38 -8.89
C SER A 403 36.78 -3.10 -8.83
N LEU A 404 36.13 -1.95 -8.90
CA LEU A 404 36.77 -0.67 -8.62
C LEU A 404 36.64 -0.37 -7.13
N TYR A 405 37.59 -0.91 -6.36
CA TYR A 405 38.00 -0.33 -5.10
C TYR A 405 38.86 0.90 -5.41
N THR A 406 38.31 2.10 -5.22
CA THR A 406 39.11 3.30 -5.03
C THR A 406 39.48 3.40 -3.55
N ALA A 407 40.70 2.96 -3.22
CA ALA A 407 41.35 3.29 -1.96
C ALA A 407 41.72 4.78 -1.99
N SER A 408 40.98 5.60 -1.25
CA SER A 408 41.44 6.93 -0.85
C SER A 408 41.66 6.91 0.65
N SER A 409 42.93 7.01 1.04
CA SER A 409 43.37 7.17 2.42
C SER A 409 42.87 8.49 2.98
N SER A 410 41.78 8.44 3.74
CA SER A 410 41.50 9.35 4.84
C SER A 410 40.98 8.52 6.00
N ALA A 411 41.51 8.77 7.20
CA ALA A 411 41.16 8.02 8.42
C ALA A 411 39.65 8.13 8.69
N GLY A 412 38.93 7.06 8.37
CA GLY A 412 37.51 6.87 8.67
C GLY A 412 37.31 5.99 9.91
N PRO A 413 36.08 5.96 10.48
CA PRO A 413 35.77 5.24 11.70
C PRO A 413 35.91 3.71 11.55
N PRO A 414 36.05 2.98 12.66
CA PRO A 414 36.51 1.58 12.67
C PRO A 414 35.57 0.65 11.88
N THR A 415 36.18 -0.17 11.04
CA THR A 415 35.52 -1.03 10.06
C THR A 415 34.94 -2.27 10.76
N ILE A 416 33.61 -2.41 10.76
CA ILE A 416 32.91 -3.62 11.20
C ILE A 416 33.32 -4.80 10.29
N PRO A 417 33.72 -5.98 10.80
CA PRO A 417 34.06 -7.15 9.98
C PRO A 417 32.93 -7.52 9.01
N ASP A 418 33.27 -7.87 7.77
CA ASP A 418 32.30 -8.10 6.68
C ASP A 418 31.24 -9.17 7.03
N ASP A 419 31.64 -10.23 7.75
CA ASP A 419 30.76 -11.30 8.24
C ASP A 419 29.67 -10.79 9.20
N LYS A 420 30.02 -9.88 10.12
CA LYS A 420 29.03 -9.27 11.04
C LYS A 420 28.05 -8.37 10.29
N ARG A 421 28.53 -7.64 9.27
CA ARG A 421 27.67 -6.79 8.43
C ARG A 421 26.67 -7.64 7.66
N GLU A 422 27.10 -8.75 7.07
CA GLU A 422 26.25 -9.68 6.35
C GLU A 422 25.20 -10.31 7.27
N LYS A 423 25.59 -10.75 8.47
CA LYS A 423 24.65 -11.28 9.47
C LYS A 423 23.56 -10.26 9.86
N LEU A 424 23.95 -9.00 10.08
CA LEU A 424 22.99 -7.93 10.41
C LEU A 424 22.08 -7.59 9.22
N ALA A 425 22.60 -7.64 7.98
CA ALA A 425 21.79 -7.47 6.78
C ALA A 425 20.76 -8.60 6.62
N ALA A 426 21.18 -9.86 6.84
CA ALA A 426 20.29 -11.02 6.84
C ALA A 426 19.22 -10.92 7.94
N ALA A 427 19.56 -10.41 9.13
CA ALA A 427 18.60 -10.20 10.20
C ALA A 427 17.54 -9.14 9.83
N ARG A 428 17.95 -8.01 9.21
CA ARG A 428 17.02 -6.99 8.69
C ARG A 428 16.12 -7.54 7.60
N GLN A 429 16.68 -8.28 6.66
CA GLN A 429 15.92 -8.92 5.59
C GLN A 429 14.88 -9.90 6.16
N TRP A 430 15.28 -10.73 7.13
CA TRP A 430 14.37 -11.65 7.79
C TRP A 430 13.21 -10.92 8.48
N LEU A 431 13.47 -9.81 9.19
CA LEU A 431 12.41 -9.02 9.82
C LEU A 431 11.42 -8.48 8.77
N SER A 432 11.91 -7.99 7.64
CA SER A 432 11.08 -7.50 6.53
C SER A 432 10.24 -8.63 5.90
N GLU A 433 10.78 -9.83 5.76
CA GLU A 433 10.07 -10.97 5.14
C GLU A 433 9.06 -11.66 6.09
N ASN A 434 9.25 -11.52 7.41
CA ASN A 434 8.48 -12.22 8.45
C ASN A 434 7.53 -11.29 9.25
N LYS A 435 7.08 -10.22 8.61
CA LYS A 435 6.06 -9.31 9.16
C LYS A 435 4.74 -10.01 9.45
N LEU A 436 4.23 -10.85 8.53
CA LEU A 436 3.01 -11.63 8.71
C LEU A 436 3.30 -13.13 8.69
N GLN A 437 2.85 -13.87 9.71
CA GLN A 437 3.05 -15.32 9.83
C GLN A 437 1.85 -16.01 10.51
N GLY A 438 1.48 -17.20 10.03
CA GLY A 438 0.48 -18.05 10.67
C GLY A 438 1.09 -18.89 11.80
N MET A 439 0.33 -19.09 12.87
CA MET A 439 0.71 -19.90 14.03
C MET A 439 0.09 -21.30 13.92
N GLU A 440 0.91 -22.33 14.19
CA GLU A 440 0.51 -23.74 14.06
C GLU A 440 0.02 -24.36 15.37
N SER A 441 0.41 -23.78 16.50
CA SER A 441 0.02 -24.24 17.84
C SER A 441 -1.08 -23.34 18.38
N GLU A 442 -2.09 -23.88 19.06
CA GLU A 442 -3.09 -23.10 19.80
C GLU A 442 -2.57 -22.61 21.16
N SER A 443 -1.34 -22.98 21.55
CA SER A 443 -0.77 -22.63 22.86
C SER A 443 -0.70 -21.13 23.16
N TRP A 444 -0.67 -20.26 22.14
CA TRP A 444 -0.68 -18.80 22.33
C TRP A 444 -2.06 -18.27 22.75
N LEU A 445 -3.14 -19.04 22.54
CA LEU A 445 -4.50 -18.66 22.94
C LEU A 445 -4.67 -18.62 24.46
N SER A 446 -3.86 -19.36 25.22
CA SER A 446 -3.90 -19.29 26.69
C SER A 446 -3.65 -17.88 27.22
N ASP A 447 -2.83 -17.13 26.50
CA ASP A 447 -2.42 -15.79 26.87
C ASP A 447 -3.22 -14.72 26.12
N TYR A 448 -4.23 -15.08 25.34
CA TYR A 448 -5.05 -14.14 24.57
C TYR A 448 -6.16 -13.56 25.44
N LYS A 449 -6.30 -12.22 25.49
CA LYS A 449 -7.24 -11.55 26.43
C LYS A 449 -8.65 -11.39 25.91
N ILE A 450 -8.84 -11.46 24.60
CA ILE A 450 -10.16 -11.28 24.01
C ILE A 450 -10.86 -12.64 24.02
N ALA A 451 -12.01 -12.72 24.70
CA ALA A 451 -12.83 -13.92 24.70
C ALA A 451 -13.25 -14.24 23.25
N LEU A 452 -12.90 -15.43 22.79
CA LEU A 452 -13.21 -15.88 21.44
C LEU A 452 -14.57 -16.59 21.45
N PRO A 453 -15.58 -16.09 20.70
CA PRO A 453 -16.87 -16.75 20.63
C PRO A 453 -16.74 -18.14 19.99
N VAL A 454 -17.56 -19.07 20.47
CA VAL A 454 -17.61 -20.45 19.98
C VAL A 454 -18.55 -20.50 18.79
N SER A 455 -17.97 -20.61 17.58
CA SER A 455 -18.60 -20.96 16.30
C SER A 455 -20.13 -20.76 16.20
N GLU A 456 -20.57 -19.51 16.06
CA GLU A 456 -21.95 -19.17 15.66
C GLU A 456 -22.05 -18.98 14.14
N ALA A 457 -23.27 -18.70 13.64
CA ALA A 457 -23.49 -18.31 12.26
C ALA A 457 -22.75 -17.01 11.93
N THR A 458 -21.70 -17.09 11.11
CA THR A 458 -20.92 -15.93 10.69
C THR A 458 -21.60 -15.17 9.55
N ALA A 459 -21.42 -13.84 9.50
CA ALA A 459 -21.91 -13.02 8.39
C ALA A 459 -21.43 -13.51 7.03
N HIS A 460 -22.30 -13.43 6.01
CA HIS A 460 -21.96 -13.83 4.65
C HIS A 460 -20.78 -12.99 4.12
N GLY A 461 -19.76 -13.65 3.57
CA GLY A 461 -18.57 -12.98 3.05
C GLY A 461 -17.52 -12.58 4.09
N ARG A 462 -17.76 -12.76 5.40
CA ARG A 462 -16.77 -12.47 6.46
C ARG A 462 -15.43 -13.17 6.24
N MET A 463 -15.47 -14.50 6.04
CA MET A 463 -14.25 -15.28 5.80
C MET A 463 -13.49 -14.79 4.57
N LYS A 464 -14.22 -14.45 3.50
CA LYS A 464 -13.62 -13.86 2.31
C LYS A 464 -12.92 -12.54 2.65
N LYS A 465 -13.56 -11.65 3.41
CA LYS A 465 -12.97 -10.37 3.84
C LYS A 465 -11.70 -10.58 4.67
N LEU A 466 -11.72 -11.47 5.67
CA LEU A 466 -10.54 -11.79 6.50
C LEU A 466 -9.36 -12.30 5.65
N VAL A 467 -9.63 -13.18 4.68
CA VAL A 467 -8.59 -13.66 3.76
C VAL A 467 -8.02 -12.52 2.92
N MET A 468 -8.87 -11.60 2.43
CA MET A 468 -8.41 -10.44 1.66
C MET A 468 -7.55 -9.50 2.52
N GLU A 469 -7.97 -9.21 3.76
CA GLU A 469 -7.19 -8.40 4.72
C GLU A 469 -5.81 -9.03 4.98
N LEU A 470 -5.74 -10.32 5.32
CA LEU A 470 -4.48 -11.02 5.55
C LEU A 470 -3.61 -11.08 4.29
N SER A 471 -4.21 -11.21 3.10
CA SER A 471 -3.46 -11.16 1.84
C SER A 471 -2.82 -9.79 1.61
N MET A 472 -3.52 -8.70 1.93
CA MET A 472 -2.99 -7.33 1.84
C MET A 472 -1.85 -7.09 2.83
N LEU A 473 -2.03 -7.51 4.09
CA LEU A 473 -0.99 -7.41 5.11
C LEU A 473 0.30 -8.17 4.74
N ARG A 474 0.22 -9.22 3.89
CA ARG A 474 1.40 -9.99 3.48
C ARG A 474 2.41 -9.16 2.67
N THR A 475 1.95 -8.18 1.91
CA THR A 475 2.81 -7.40 0.99
C THR A 475 2.97 -5.94 1.40
N THR A 476 1.98 -5.39 2.09
CA THR A 476 1.86 -3.93 2.25
C THR A 476 2.07 -3.46 3.70
N LEU A 477 2.21 -4.40 4.65
CA LEU A 477 2.49 -4.05 6.05
C LEU A 477 3.85 -3.32 6.18
N PRO A 478 3.93 -2.16 6.84
CA PRO A 478 5.20 -1.44 7.01
C PRO A 478 6.20 -2.18 7.89
N ASP A 479 7.49 -1.86 7.72
CA ASP A 479 8.52 -2.36 8.62
C ASP A 479 8.27 -1.85 10.06
N GLY A 480 8.54 -2.71 11.04
CA GLY A 480 8.26 -2.43 12.45
C GLY A 480 6.86 -2.81 12.92
N ILE A 481 5.96 -3.27 12.03
CA ILE A 481 4.69 -3.90 12.42
C ILE A 481 4.75 -5.39 12.08
N PHE A 482 4.51 -6.23 13.09
CA PHE A 482 4.47 -7.68 12.95
C PHE A 482 3.10 -8.20 13.37
N VAL A 483 2.56 -9.15 12.61
CA VAL A 483 1.26 -9.77 12.85
C VAL A 483 1.43 -11.28 12.86
N ARG A 484 0.82 -11.93 13.84
CA ARG A 484 0.72 -13.39 13.96
C ARG A 484 -0.76 -13.73 14.01
N TYR A 485 -1.21 -14.67 13.18
CA TYR A 485 -2.61 -15.07 13.12
C TYR A 485 -2.74 -16.57 13.30
N ASP A 486 -3.90 -17.03 13.76
CA ASP A 486 -4.15 -18.46 13.92
C ASP A 486 -4.41 -19.16 12.58
N GLY A 487 -3.89 -20.37 12.38
CA GLY A 487 -4.17 -21.15 11.17
C GLY A 487 -5.64 -21.57 11.00
N THR A 488 -6.40 -21.65 12.10
CA THR A 488 -7.81 -22.06 12.12
C THR A 488 -8.78 -20.89 12.38
N ARG A 489 -8.32 -19.88 13.16
CA ARG A 489 -9.05 -18.66 13.54
C ARG A 489 -8.42 -17.41 12.92
N LEU A 490 -8.65 -17.19 11.62
CA LEU A 490 -8.14 -16.01 10.90
C LEU A 490 -8.63 -14.66 11.46
N ASP A 491 -9.64 -14.70 12.32
CA ASP A 491 -10.22 -13.58 13.03
C ASP A 491 -9.49 -13.21 14.33
N ALA A 492 -8.54 -14.03 14.80
CA ALA A 492 -7.75 -13.77 16.00
C ALA A 492 -6.27 -13.58 15.63
N MET A 493 -5.71 -12.45 16.04
CA MET A 493 -4.34 -12.05 15.72
C MET A 493 -3.63 -11.48 16.95
N LYS A 494 -2.32 -11.69 17.03
CA LYS A 494 -1.40 -10.91 17.86
C LYS A 494 -0.62 -9.94 16.99
N VAL A 495 -0.41 -8.73 17.49
CA VAL A 495 0.30 -7.67 16.79
C VAL A 495 1.44 -7.18 17.68
N LEU A 496 2.63 -7.01 17.11
CA LEU A 496 3.76 -6.38 17.75
C LEU A 496 4.17 -5.15 16.94
N ILE A 497 4.14 -3.99 17.58
CA ILE A 497 4.51 -2.71 16.97
C ILE A 497 5.81 -2.24 17.61
N VAL A 498 6.81 -1.96 16.78
CA VAL A 498 8.04 -1.28 17.17
C VAL A 498 7.73 0.21 17.28
N GLY A 499 8.09 0.81 18.42
CA GLY A 499 7.98 2.25 18.62
C GLY A 499 8.82 3.03 17.60
N PRO A 500 8.25 4.03 16.90
CA PRO A 500 8.94 4.76 15.85
C PRO A 500 10.13 5.56 16.35
N GLU A 501 11.06 5.86 15.44
CA GLU A 501 12.20 6.74 15.70
C GLU A 501 11.75 8.16 16.09
N ASP A 502 12.55 8.86 16.88
CA ASP A 502 12.28 10.23 17.36
C ASP A 502 11.04 10.36 18.27
N THR A 503 10.59 9.25 18.86
CA THR A 503 9.47 9.20 19.81
C THR A 503 9.94 8.69 21.17
N PRO A 504 9.22 8.93 22.28
CA PRO A 504 9.58 8.34 23.58
C PRO A 504 9.40 6.81 23.63
N TYR A 505 8.95 6.20 22.52
CA TYR A 505 8.70 4.77 22.36
C TYR A 505 9.78 4.08 21.54
N GLU A 506 10.71 4.83 20.95
CA GLU A 506 11.68 4.37 19.97
C GLU A 506 12.30 3.01 20.33
N ASN A 507 12.27 2.07 19.38
CA ASN A 507 12.79 0.71 19.49
C ASN A 507 12.13 -0.19 20.56
N GLY A 508 11.17 0.32 21.34
CA GLY A 508 10.34 -0.47 22.24
C GLY A 508 9.39 -1.40 21.47
N LEU A 509 9.07 -2.56 22.04
CA LEU A 509 8.17 -3.55 21.45
C LEU A 509 6.84 -3.57 22.22
N PHE A 510 5.76 -3.15 21.54
CA PHE A 510 4.43 -3.00 22.08
C PHE A 510 3.49 -4.06 21.50
N GLU A 511 2.99 -4.97 22.35
CA GLU A 511 2.10 -6.05 21.92
C GLU A 511 0.62 -5.65 22.05
N PHE A 512 -0.19 -6.16 21.13
CA PHE A 512 -1.64 -6.05 21.12
C PHE A 512 -2.28 -7.39 20.74
N ASP A 513 -3.42 -7.69 21.34
CA ASP A 513 -4.35 -8.72 20.86
C ASP A 513 -5.39 -8.03 19.96
N LEU A 514 -5.66 -8.57 18.77
CA LEU A 514 -6.59 -8.02 17.78
C LEU A 514 -7.59 -9.10 17.35
N PHE A 515 -8.88 -8.82 17.45
CA PHE A 515 -9.97 -9.76 17.14
C PHE A 515 -11.00 -9.14 16.20
N CYS A 516 -11.36 -9.85 15.12
CA CYS A 516 -12.44 -9.47 14.23
C CYS A 516 -13.75 -10.16 14.64
N PRO A 517 -14.81 -9.43 15.06
CA PRO A 517 -16.05 -10.03 15.55
C PRO A 517 -16.81 -10.84 14.47
N LEU A 518 -17.85 -11.59 14.87
CA LEU A 518 -18.60 -12.50 13.98
C LEU A 518 -19.37 -11.80 12.86
N ASP A 519 -19.66 -10.52 13.05
CA ASP A 519 -20.31 -9.63 12.10
C ASP A 519 -19.33 -8.70 11.36
N TYR A 520 -18.02 -8.86 11.58
CA TYR A 520 -16.99 -8.17 10.80
C TYR A 520 -17.18 -8.41 9.28
N PRO A 521 -17.08 -7.38 8.42
CA PRO A 521 -16.59 -6.01 8.71
C PRO A 521 -17.70 -5.01 9.08
N ALA A 522 -18.93 -5.42 9.36
CA ALA A 522 -20.01 -4.49 9.72
C ALA A 522 -19.67 -3.72 11.01
N ARG A 523 -19.09 -4.42 12.00
CA ARG A 523 -18.46 -3.80 13.19
C ARG A 523 -16.93 -3.77 13.06
N PRO A 524 -16.26 -2.79 13.70
CA PRO A 524 -14.81 -2.72 13.74
C PRO A 524 -14.19 -3.93 14.47
N PRO A 525 -12.89 -4.19 14.25
CA PRO A 525 -12.16 -5.14 15.08
C PRO A 525 -12.02 -4.61 16.52
N LYS A 526 -11.86 -5.53 17.47
CA LYS A 526 -11.52 -5.24 18.87
C LYS A 526 -10.01 -5.35 19.06
N MET A 527 -9.40 -4.43 19.82
CA MET A 527 -7.96 -4.42 20.07
C MET A 527 -7.67 -4.18 21.55
N VAL A 528 -6.77 -4.98 22.12
CA VAL A 528 -6.37 -4.90 23.54
C VAL A 528 -4.86 -4.73 23.64
N PHE A 529 -4.41 -3.69 24.32
CA PHE A 529 -3.00 -3.41 24.59
C PHE A 529 -2.46 -4.35 25.68
N ARG A 530 -1.30 -4.96 25.41
CA ARG A 530 -0.71 -6.02 26.24
C ARG A 530 0.47 -5.57 27.09
N THR A 531 1.21 -4.56 26.65
CA THR A 531 2.41 -4.08 27.35
C THR A 531 2.02 -3.16 28.53
N THR A 532 1.20 -3.65 29.46
CA THR A 532 0.62 -2.87 30.58
C THR A 532 1.40 -2.99 31.89
N TYR A 533 2.59 -3.59 31.87
CA TYR A 533 3.40 -3.90 33.07
C TYR A 533 3.83 -2.68 33.89
N SER A 534 3.86 -1.49 33.29
CA SER A 534 4.14 -0.23 34.00
C SER A 534 3.04 0.13 35.01
N ARG A 535 1.83 -0.44 34.84
CA ARG A 535 0.58 -0.09 35.54
C ARG A 535 0.20 1.38 35.42
N ARG A 536 0.82 2.09 34.48
CA ARG A 536 0.51 3.46 34.08
C ARG A 536 0.10 3.46 32.62
N GLU A 537 -0.56 4.54 32.23
CA GLU A 537 -0.84 4.80 30.84
C GLU A 537 0.46 5.03 30.08
N PHE A 538 0.71 4.20 29.07
CA PHE A 538 1.82 4.42 28.13
C PHE A 538 1.51 5.59 27.19
N ASN A 539 0.24 5.89 27.02
CA ASN A 539 -0.28 6.96 26.18
C ASN A 539 -1.70 7.28 26.70
N PRO A 540 -2.22 8.51 26.57
CA PRO A 540 -3.62 8.80 26.89
C PRO A 540 -4.63 7.88 26.17
N ASN A 541 -4.23 7.26 25.05
CA ASN A 541 -5.03 6.28 24.32
C ASN A 541 -4.75 4.81 24.69
N LEU A 542 -3.79 4.51 25.56
CA LEU A 542 -3.36 3.16 25.96
C LEU A 542 -3.46 2.97 27.48
N TYR A 543 -4.57 2.37 27.92
CA TYR A 543 -4.93 2.28 29.33
C TYR A 543 -4.23 1.11 30.02
N PRO A 544 -4.02 1.15 31.35
CA PRO A 544 -3.41 0.06 32.10
C PRO A 544 -4.28 -1.22 32.11
N SER A 545 -5.59 -1.07 31.90
CA SER A 545 -6.54 -2.17 31.71
C SER A 545 -6.34 -2.90 30.38
N GLY A 546 -5.60 -2.32 29.44
CA GLY A 546 -5.45 -2.79 28.07
C GLY A 546 -6.44 -2.17 27.08
N ARG A 547 -7.36 -1.30 27.53
CA ARG A 547 -8.26 -0.57 26.61
C ARG A 547 -7.45 0.32 25.66
N VAL A 548 -7.80 0.29 24.38
CA VAL A 548 -7.25 1.16 23.33
C VAL A 548 -8.35 2.13 22.88
N CYS A 549 -8.12 3.43 23.02
CA CYS A 549 -9.05 4.48 22.56
C CYS A 549 -8.66 4.93 21.16
N PHE A 550 -9.45 4.54 20.16
CA PHE A 550 -9.18 4.87 18.75
C PHE A 550 -10.47 4.87 17.94
N SER A 551 -10.70 5.90 17.13
CA SER A 551 -11.97 6.07 16.39
C SER A 551 -12.27 4.94 15.41
N LEU A 552 -11.25 4.39 14.74
CA LEU A 552 -11.40 3.22 13.86
C LEU A 552 -11.78 1.93 14.61
N LEU A 553 -11.62 1.89 15.95
CA LEU A 553 -12.08 0.79 16.79
C LEU A 553 -13.48 1.03 17.36
N GLY A 554 -14.08 2.22 17.11
CA GLY A 554 -15.33 2.63 17.73
C GLY A 554 -15.21 2.95 19.23
N THR A 555 -13.99 3.09 19.75
CA THR A 555 -13.75 3.33 21.19
C THR A 555 -13.44 4.79 21.52
N TRP A 556 -13.51 5.66 20.51
CA TRP A 556 -13.28 7.10 20.61
C TRP A 556 -14.09 7.85 19.54
N GLU A 557 -14.40 9.12 19.81
CA GLU A 557 -15.10 9.98 18.86
C GLU A 557 -14.22 10.28 17.62
N GLY A 558 -14.88 10.49 16.49
CA GLY A 558 -14.22 10.88 15.24
C GLY A 558 -15.25 11.38 14.23
N SER A 559 -14.81 12.13 13.24
CA SER A 559 -15.66 12.53 12.12
C SER A 559 -16.05 11.34 11.24
N ALA A 560 -17.01 11.50 10.33
CA ALA A 560 -17.52 10.41 9.50
C ALA A 560 -16.46 9.68 8.65
N THR A 561 -15.32 10.34 8.37
CA THR A 561 -14.20 9.71 7.65
C THR A 561 -13.22 8.97 8.55
N GLU A 562 -13.39 9.12 9.86
CA GLU A 562 -12.46 8.79 10.97
C GLU A 562 -12.88 7.55 11.75
N ILE A 563 -14.16 7.23 11.64
CA ILE A 563 -14.78 6.04 12.17
C ILE A 563 -14.67 4.88 11.17
N TRP A 564 -14.89 3.67 11.66
CA TRP A 564 -14.86 2.47 10.84
C TRP A 564 -15.94 2.48 9.73
N ASP A 565 -15.51 2.37 8.48
CA ASP A 565 -16.40 2.20 7.32
C ASP A 565 -16.26 0.75 6.81
N PRO A 566 -17.28 -0.11 6.94
CA PRO A 566 -17.25 -1.51 6.50
C PRO A 566 -16.83 -1.72 5.03
N LYS A 567 -16.99 -0.71 4.18
CA LYS A 567 -16.66 -0.75 2.75
C LYS A 567 -15.26 -0.24 2.43
N LYS A 568 -14.63 0.53 3.32
CA LYS A 568 -13.37 1.23 3.02
C LYS A 568 -12.25 0.93 4.02
N SER A 569 -12.59 0.77 5.30
CA SER A 569 -11.60 0.55 6.35
C SER A 569 -10.97 -0.84 6.22
N THR A 570 -9.70 -0.92 6.60
CA THR A 570 -8.88 -2.14 6.52
C THR A 570 -8.11 -2.33 7.81
N LEU A 571 -7.67 -3.56 8.09
CA LEU A 571 -6.75 -3.84 9.19
C LEU A 571 -5.41 -3.12 8.99
N LEU A 572 -4.94 -3.02 7.74
CA LEU A 572 -3.73 -2.26 7.42
C LEU A 572 -3.85 -0.81 7.86
N GLN A 573 -4.96 -0.14 7.51
CA GLN A 573 -5.22 1.25 7.93
C GLN A 573 -5.17 1.35 9.45
N LEU A 574 -5.90 0.48 10.16
CA LEU A 574 -5.92 0.48 11.62
C LEU A 574 -4.51 0.36 12.22
N LEU A 575 -3.72 -0.63 11.79
CA LEU A 575 -2.40 -0.89 12.37
C LEU A 575 -1.40 0.24 12.11
N VAL A 576 -1.42 0.79 10.89
CA VAL A 576 -0.58 1.95 10.53
C VAL A 576 -1.00 3.19 11.31
N SER A 577 -2.30 3.43 11.45
CA SER A 577 -2.82 4.56 12.20
C SER A 577 -2.52 4.44 13.70
N VAL A 578 -2.61 3.25 14.30
CA VAL A 578 -2.16 3.02 15.68
C VAL A 578 -0.68 3.37 15.81
N GLN A 579 0.19 2.89 14.91
CA GLN A 579 1.61 3.19 14.98
C GLN A 579 1.90 4.70 14.88
N ALA A 580 1.29 5.38 13.91
CA ALA A 580 1.58 6.78 13.62
C ALA A 580 0.98 7.76 14.64
N MET A 581 -0.23 7.48 15.13
CA MET A 581 -1.00 8.44 15.92
C MET A 581 -0.81 8.25 17.43
N ILE A 582 -0.69 7.01 17.90
CA ILE A 582 -0.48 6.73 19.32
C ILE A 582 1.00 6.87 19.67
N PHE A 583 1.90 6.26 18.89
CA PHE A 583 3.34 6.36 19.13
C PHE A 583 3.96 7.57 18.44
N ASN A 584 3.51 8.77 18.80
CA ASN A 584 4.01 10.04 18.26
C ASN A 584 5.05 10.72 19.18
N PRO A 585 5.78 11.75 18.72
CA PRO A 585 6.84 12.41 19.49
C PRO A 585 6.39 13.12 20.78
N ASP A 586 5.17 13.63 20.83
CA ASP A 586 4.64 14.42 21.96
C ASP A 586 3.27 13.87 22.44
N PRO A 587 3.25 12.67 23.03
CA PRO A 587 2.03 11.89 23.27
C PRO A 587 1.06 12.48 24.29
N VAL A 588 1.49 13.44 25.12
CA VAL A 588 0.60 14.09 26.10
C VAL A 588 -0.55 14.83 25.41
N TRP A 589 -0.35 15.28 24.16
CA TRP A 589 -1.36 16.00 23.38
C TRP A 589 -2.43 15.10 22.77
N ASN A 590 -2.33 13.78 22.96
CA ASN A 590 -3.40 12.87 22.59
C ASN A 590 -4.60 12.96 23.56
N GLU A 591 -4.42 13.60 24.72
CA GLU A 591 -5.50 13.87 25.64
C GLU A 591 -6.39 15.01 25.11
N PRO A 592 -7.71 14.79 24.95
CA PRO A 592 -8.61 15.81 24.45
C PRO A 592 -8.78 16.96 25.45
N ASN A 593 -9.02 18.17 24.92
CA ASN A 593 -9.51 19.32 25.69
C ASN A 593 -8.62 19.75 26.88
N GLN A 594 -7.36 19.31 26.91
CA GLN A 594 -6.38 19.69 27.93
C GLN A 594 -5.25 20.52 27.34
N THR A 595 -4.69 21.39 28.18
CA THR A 595 -3.50 22.18 27.82
C THR A 595 -2.40 21.85 28.81
N PHE A 596 -1.22 21.51 28.27
CA PHE A 596 -0.05 21.17 29.08
C PHE A 596 1.05 22.19 28.87
N SER A 597 1.79 22.52 29.92
CA SER A 597 3.02 23.29 29.75
C SER A 597 4.07 22.49 28.95
N PRO A 598 5.00 23.16 28.25
CA PRO A 598 6.12 22.46 27.61
C PRO A 598 6.93 21.60 28.60
N THR A 599 7.01 22.03 29.86
CA THR A 599 7.65 21.26 30.94
C THR A 599 6.87 20.00 31.29
N ALA A 600 5.53 20.06 31.36
CA ALA A 600 4.69 18.88 31.57
C ALA A 600 4.82 17.88 30.41
N SER A 601 4.81 18.36 29.17
CA SER A 601 5.08 17.50 28.00
C SER A 601 6.45 16.82 28.09
N LEU A 602 7.51 17.54 28.49
CA LEU A 602 8.84 16.96 28.69
C LEU A 602 8.88 15.92 29.81
N VAL A 603 8.23 16.19 30.94
CA VAL A 603 8.13 15.24 32.07
C VAL A 603 7.39 13.97 31.63
N TYR A 604 6.27 14.10 30.92
CA TYR A 604 5.53 12.97 30.36
C TYR A 604 6.41 12.13 29.42
N LYS A 605 7.09 12.77 28.46
CA LYS A 605 8.02 12.08 27.55
C LYS A 605 9.13 11.35 28.30
N THR A 606 9.67 11.97 29.36
CA THR A 606 10.75 11.39 30.16
C THR A 606 10.29 10.12 30.87
N GLU A 607 9.09 10.13 31.45
CA GLU A 607 8.52 8.92 32.07
C GLU A 607 8.27 7.83 31.03
N MET A 608 7.73 8.17 29.85
CA MET A 608 7.50 7.19 28.79
C MET A 608 8.80 6.59 28.25
N ARG A 609 9.85 7.40 28.08
CA ARG A 609 11.20 6.92 27.71
C ARG A 609 11.71 5.88 28.72
N ALA A 610 11.62 6.20 30.01
CA ALA A 610 12.06 5.29 31.06
C ALA A 610 11.22 3.99 31.09
N ASP A 611 9.91 4.10 30.90
CA ASP A 611 8.99 2.95 30.87
C ASP A 611 9.21 2.08 29.63
N THR A 612 9.54 2.68 28.48
CA THR A 612 9.92 1.99 27.25
C THR A 612 11.16 1.12 27.48
N LEU A 613 12.23 1.66 28.09
CA LEU A 613 13.46 0.89 28.35
C LEU A 613 13.21 -0.32 29.27
N VAL A 614 12.33 -0.17 30.27
CA VAL A 614 12.06 -1.21 31.26
C VAL A 614 11.04 -2.23 30.75
N PHE A 615 9.85 -1.79 30.35
CA PHE A 615 8.72 -2.68 30.08
C PHE A 615 8.52 -3.01 28.61
N ALA A 616 8.96 -2.15 27.68
CA ALA A 616 8.87 -2.41 26.25
C ALA A 616 10.19 -2.97 25.65
N MET A 617 11.28 -3.04 26.42
CA MET A 617 12.55 -3.63 25.98
C MET A 617 13.09 -4.67 26.95
N SER A 618 13.43 -4.27 28.19
CA SER A 618 14.07 -5.17 29.16
C SER A 618 13.20 -6.37 29.50
N HIS A 619 11.88 -6.19 29.58
CA HIS A 619 10.92 -7.29 29.75
C HIS A 619 11.03 -8.35 28.64
N TRP A 620 11.02 -7.94 27.37
CA TRP A 620 11.14 -8.87 26.23
C TRP A 620 12.48 -9.61 26.21
N LEU A 621 13.58 -8.91 26.49
CA LEU A 621 14.90 -9.51 26.58
C LEU A 621 15.01 -10.51 27.74
N HIS A 622 14.36 -10.19 28.86
CA HIS A 622 14.26 -11.10 29.99
C HIS A 622 13.46 -12.36 29.63
N LEU A 623 12.28 -12.22 29.02
CA LEU A 623 11.48 -13.36 28.56
C LEU A 623 12.23 -14.23 27.55
N ARG A 624 12.95 -13.60 26.61
CA ARG A 624 13.79 -14.29 25.62
C ARG A 624 14.87 -15.13 26.30
N LYS A 625 15.57 -14.59 27.31
CA LYS A 625 16.70 -15.28 27.98
C LYS A 625 16.22 -16.39 28.93
N ASN A 626 15.05 -16.23 29.52
CA ASN A 626 14.49 -17.16 30.52
C ASN A 626 13.32 -17.99 29.98
N ALA A 627 13.16 -18.07 28.65
CA ALA A 627 12.07 -18.80 28.02
C ALA A 627 12.06 -20.27 28.50
N LYS A 628 10.93 -20.70 29.07
CA LYS A 628 10.74 -22.10 29.45
C LYS A 628 10.49 -22.93 28.19
N PRO A 629 10.97 -24.18 28.11
CA PRO A 629 10.77 -25.03 26.93
C PRO A 629 9.31 -25.28 26.50
N VAL A 630 8.35 -25.04 27.40
CA VAL A 630 6.91 -25.32 27.20
C VAL A 630 6.12 -24.06 26.84
N GLU A 631 6.70 -22.86 26.98
CA GLU A 631 6.00 -21.60 26.82
C GLU A 631 6.32 -21.02 25.43
N TYR A 632 5.42 -21.24 24.48
CA TYR A 632 5.60 -20.75 23.12
C TYR A 632 5.42 -19.23 23.07
N ASN A 633 6.52 -18.51 22.85
CA ASN A 633 6.48 -17.07 22.58
C ASN A 633 6.52 -16.82 21.05
N PRO A 634 5.42 -16.35 20.42
CA PRO A 634 5.37 -16.13 18.97
C PRO A 634 6.33 -15.04 18.48
N TRP A 635 6.88 -14.24 19.40
CA TRP A 635 7.75 -13.10 19.10
C TRP A 635 9.23 -13.38 19.31
N PHE A 636 9.63 -14.56 19.79
CA PHE A 636 11.02 -14.88 20.15
C PHE A 636 12.05 -14.47 19.07
N GLU A 637 11.76 -14.84 17.82
CA GLU A 637 12.61 -14.58 16.66
C GLU A 637 12.64 -13.10 16.25
N VAL A 638 11.50 -12.39 16.39
CA VAL A 638 11.39 -10.94 16.13
C VAL A 638 12.17 -10.16 17.18
N VAL A 639 11.95 -10.46 18.46
CA VAL A 639 12.66 -9.86 19.61
C VAL A 639 14.17 -10.05 19.46
N SER A 640 14.62 -11.27 19.16
CA SER A 640 16.04 -11.58 19.03
C SER A 640 16.70 -10.77 17.93
N ARG A 641 16.13 -10.76 16.71
CA ARG A 641 16.73 -10.05 15.57
C ARG A 641 16.60 -8.53 15.68
N HIS A 642 15.46 -8.01 16.14
CA HIS A 642 15.24 -6.57 16.32
C HIS A 642 16.31 -5.97 17.24
N PHE A 643 16.50 -6.58 18.41
CA PHE A 643 17.49 -6.09 19.36
C PHE A 643 18.92 -6.37 18.90
N GLU A 644 19.22 -7.51 18.24
CA GLU A 644 20.56 -7.75 17.65
C GLU A 644 20.94 -6.68 16.62
N VAL A 645 19.98 -6.21 15.83
CA VAL A 645 20.20 -5.18 14.81
C VAL A 645 20.36 -3.78 15.43
N ASN A 646 19.63 -3.48 16.50
CA ASN A 646 19.47 -2.11 17.00
C ASN A 646 20.17 -1.82 18.33
N TRP A 647 20.77 -2.80 19.01
CA TRP A 647 21.25 -2.65 20.39
C TRP A 647 22.18 -1.45 20.63
N ARG A 648 23.08 -1.13 19.68
CA ARG A 648 24.01 0.01 19.82
C ARG A 648 23.25 1.33 19.88
N ARG A 649 22.38 1.56 18.88
CA ARG A 649 21.52 2.73 18.78
C ARG A 649 20.61 2.85 20.01
N ILE A 650 20.08 1.72 20.49
CA ILE A 650 19.24 1.70 21.69
C ILE A 650 20.00 2.19 22.92
N LEU A 651 21.23 1.73 23.15
CA LEU A 651 22.02 2.19 24.30
C LEU A 651 22.40 3.66 24.18
N GLU A 652 22.82 4.11 22.99
CA GLU A 652 23.13 5.52 22.74
C GLU A 652 21.91 6.42 23.01
N THR A 653 20.74 6.05 22.48
CA THR A 653 19.47 6.76 22.72
C THR A 653 19.10 6.74 24.21
N ALA A 654 19.27 5.61 24.91
CA ALA A 654 18.93 5.48 26.33
C ALA A 654 19.79 6.38 27.23
N GLU A 655 21.09 6.47 26.97
CA GLU A 655 22.02 7.35 27.70
C GLU A 655 21.68 8.83 27.46
N ILE A 656 21.33 9.21 26.22
CA ILE A 656 20.85 10.55 25.90
C ILE A 656 19.56 10.86 26.67
N TRP A 657 18.58 9.97 26.65
CA TRP A 657 17.31 10.15 27.35
C TRP A 657 17.48 10.32 28.86
N ALA A 658 18.37 9.53 29.48
CA ALA A 658 18.67 9.65 30.90
C ALA A 658 19.37 10.97 31.24
N ALA A 659 20.24 11.47 30.37
CA ALA A 659 20.91 12.76 30.54
C ALA A 659 19.96 13.97 30.34
N GLU A 660 18.92 13.82 29.52
CA GLU A 660 17.89 14.83 29.27
C GLU A 660 16.79 14.89 30.36
N ASP A 661 16.84 14.01 31.36
CA ASP A 661 15.87 13.97 32.45
C ASP A 661 15.80 15.36 33.16
N PRO A 662 14.63 16.05 33.15
CA PRO A 662 14.51 17.41 33.70
C PRO A 662 14.48 17.49 35.23
N GLY A 663 14.64 16.36 35.94
CA GLY A 663 14.49 16.28 37.39
C GLY A 663 13.04 16.49 37.86
N SER A 664 12.86 16.61 39.18
CA SER A 664 11.53 16.86 39.76
C SER A 664 11.06 18.28 39.45
N GLN A 665 9.81 18.38 39.00
CA GLN A 665 9.18 19.63 38.54
C GLN A 665 7.74 19.66 39.07
N SER A 666 7.56 20.00 40.34
CA SER A 666 6.28 19.88 41.06
C SER A 666 5.07 20.48 40.35
N LYS A 667 5.24 21.62 39.66
CA LYS A 667 4.16 22.25 38.87
C LYS A 667 3.72 21.37 37.69
N ALA A 668 4.68 20.84 36.93
CA ALA A 668 4.42 19.96 35.80
C ALA A 668 3.86 18.60 36.26
N GLU A 669 4.33 18.08 37.39
CA GLU A 669 3.81 16.84 38.00
C GLU A 669 2.34 16.99 38.42
N ASN A 670 1.95 18.15 38.94
CA ASN A 670 0.55 18.44 39.26
C ASN A 670 -0.33 18.51 38.00
N GLU A 671 0.15 19.11 36.91
CA GLU A 671 -0.56 19.15 35.61
C GLU A 671 -0.82 17.73 35.06
N LEU A 672 0.10 16.79 35.31
CA LEU A 672 0.01 15.40 34.84
C LEU A 672 -0.65 14.45 35.83
N GLY A 673 -1.08 14.94 37.01
CA GLY A 673 -1.51 14.11 38.12
C GLY A 673 -2.70 13.19 37.82
N MET A 674 -3.48 13.50 36.78
CA MET A 674 -4.58 12.64 36.30
C MET A 674 -4.09 11.37 35.60
N PHE A 675 -2.93 11.43 34.93
CA PHE A 675 -2.37 10.34 34.11
C PHE A 675 -1.21 9.62 34.79
N MET A 676 -0.45 10.35 35.61
CA MET A 676 0.79 9.86 36.21
C MET A 676 0.81 10.06 37.72
N ARG A 677 0.78 8.96 38.45
CA ARG A 677 1.02 8.96 39.90
C ARG A 677 2.51 8.83 40.21
N GLY A 678 3.11 9.99 40.50
CA GLY A 678 4.51 10.09 40.91
C GLY A 678 5.50 9.87 39.74
N ARG A 679 6.75 10.27 39.99
CA ARG A 679 7.84 10.25 39.02
C ARG A 679 8.77 9.07 39.28
N HIS A 680 9.05 8.26 38.25
CA HIS A 680 9.85 7.03 38.40
C HIS A 680 11.03 6.95 37.44
N SER A 681 11.15 7.89 36.49
CA SER A 681 12.27 8.02 35.54
C SER A 681 13.64 7.92 36.20
N LYS A 682 13.83 8.61 37.33
CA LYS A 682 15.10 8.62 38.10
C LYS A 682 15.58 7.21 38.48
N GLU A 683 14.66 6.30 38.78
CA GLU A 683 14.98 4.92 39.17
C GLU A 683 14.96 3.98 37.96
N ARG A 684 14.03 4.22 37.02
CA ARG A 684 13.80 3.38 35.84
C ARG A 684 14.89 3.52 34.79
N PHE A 685 15.46 4.70 34.57
CA PHE A 685 16.57 4.87 33.62
C PHE A 685 17.80 4.03 34.01
N PRO A 686 18.39 4.16 35.22
CA PRO A 686 19.51 3.32 35.61
C PRO A 686 19.19 1.82 35.58
N CYS A 687 17.99 1.43 36.00
CA CYS A 687 17.52 0.04 35.97
C CYS A 687 17.45 -0.51 34.53
N GLY A 688 16.83 0.25 33.63
CA GLY A 688 16.69 -0.08 32.21
C GLY A 688 18.05 -0.19 31.52
N ILE A 689 18.88 0.86 31.60
CA ILE A 689 20.21 0.90 30.97
C ILE A 689 21.09 -0.26 31.44
N ARG A 690 21.16 -0.51 32.76
CA ARG A 690 21.90 -1.64 33.34
C ARG A 690 21.43 -2.97 32.77
N THR A 691 20.12 -3.18 32.72
CA THR A 691 19.53 -4.42 32.23
C THR A 691 19.83 -4.62 30.74
N LEU A 692 19.68 -3.57 29.93
CA LEU A 692 19.99 -3.58 28.50
C LEU A 692 21.47 -3.89 28.24
N LYS A 693 22.40 -3.22 28.94
CA LYS A 693 23.85 -3.51 28.84
C LYS A 693 24.13 -5.00 29.11
N GLY A 694 23.53 -5.57 30.16
CA GLY A 694 23.69 -6.98 30.51
C GLY A 694 23.16 -7.97 29.46
N HIS A 695 22.06 -7.64 28.78
CA HIS A 695 21.52 -8.47 27.69
C HIS A 695 22.31 -8.30 26.39
N PHE A 696 22.66 -7.06 26.02
CA PHE A 696 23.35 -6.74 24.76
C PHE A 696 24.82 -7.15 24.74
N ALA A 697 25.42 -7.44 25.91
CA ALA A 697 26.79 -7.92 26.01
C ALA A 697 27.07 -9.16 25.15
N GLU A 698 26.07 -10.01 24.89
CA GLU A 698 26.22 -11.19 24.02
C GLU A 698 26.45 -10.84 22.54
N TRP A 699 26.04 -9.66 22.09
CA TRP A 699 26.20 -9.19 20.71
C TRP A 699 27.37 -8.22 20.53
N ALA A 700 28.02 -7.85 21.63
CA ALA A 700 29.24 -7.05 21.63
C ALA A 700 30.46 -7.91 21.29
N THR A 701 31.17 -7.55 20.22
CA THR A 701 32.29 -8.34 19.67
C THR A 701 33.58 -7.55 19.55
N SER A 702 33.51 -6.24 19.26
CA SER A 702 34.68 -5.37 19.19
C SER A 702 35.03 -4.82 20.58
N LYS A 703 36.27 -4.33 20.74
CA LYS A 703 36.70 -3.68 22.00
C LYS A 703 35.84 -2.46 22.36
N GLU A 704 35.42 -1.70 21.35
CA GLU A 704 34.55 -0.54 21.52
C GLU A 704 33.14 -0.95 21.95
N GLU A 705 32.57 -1.99 21.32
CA GLU A 705 31.28 -2.55 21.70
C GLU A 705 31.29 -3.09 23.12
N LEU A 706 32.35 -3.81 23.48
CA LEU A 706 32.53 -4.34 24.84
C LEU A 706 32.68 -3.22 25.86
N ALA A 707 33.20 -2.05 25.47
CA ALA A 707 33.26 -0.88 26.35
C ALA A 707 31.88 -0.25 26.58
N LEU A 708 31.00 -0.23 25.57
CA LEU A 708 29.64 0.32 25.69
C LEU A 708 28.74 -0.49 26.63
N VAL A 709 28.90 -1.81 26.64
CA VAL A 709 28.10 -2.74 27.48
C VAL A 709 28.72 -2.99 28.85
N LYS A 710 29.93 -2.48 29.11
CA LYS A 710 30.60 -2.69 30.38
C LYS A 710 29.89 -1.91 31.48
N LEU A 711 29.52 -2.61 32.55
CA LEU A 711 28.96 -1.99 33.74
C LEU A 711 30.06 -1.30 34.55
N GLY A 712 29.78 -0.09 35.03
CA GLY A 712 30.61 0.60 36.01
C GLY A 712 30.45 0.05 37.43
N PRO A 713 31.34 0.38 38.39
CA PRO A 713 31.28 -0.13 39.76
C PRO A 713 29.97 0.20 40.51
N GLU A 714 29.41 1.38 40.29
CA GLU A 714 28.11 1.79 40.86
C GLU A 714 26.93 1.15 40.12
N GLU A 715 27.09 0.82 38.83
CA GLU A 715 26.09 0.10 38.06
C GLU A 715 26.04 -1.38 38.48
N GLU A 716 27.16 -2.02 38.81
CA GLU A 716 27.18 -3.41 39.28
C GLU A 716 26.41 -3.62 40.61
N ALA A 717 26.32 -2.59 41.45
CA ALA A 717 25.68 -2.66 42.77
C ALA A 717 24.18 -2.34 42.78
N GLY A 718 23.59 -1.89 41.66
CA GLY A 718 22.20 -1.45 41.63
C GLY A 718 21.21 -2.48 41.07
N THR A 719 19.93 -2.21 41.26
CA THR A 719 18.82 -3.11 40.92
C THR A 719 18.63 -3.31 39.42
N THR A 720 18.57 -4.55 38.96
CA THR A 720 18.14 -4.90 37.59
C THR A 720 16.62 -5.04 37.52
N TYR A 721 16.09 -5.06 36.29
CA TYR A 721 14.68 -5.36 36.08
C TYR A 721 14.29 -6.69 36.72
N THR A 722 13.25 -6.66 37.55
CA THR A 722 12.58 -7.85 38.07
C THR A 722 11.24 -8.00 37.35
N PRO A 723 10.91 -9.17 36.79
CA PRO A 723 9.63 -9.40 36.15
C PRO A 723 8.48 -9.13 37.13
N VAL A 724 7.46 -8.41 36.67
CA VAL A 724 6.22 -8.29 37.43
C VAL A 724 5.46 -9.60 37.22
N GLU A 725 5.29 -10.41 38.26
CA GLU A 725 4.44 -11.60 38.19
C GLU A 725 3.03 -11.20 37.74
N SER A 726 2.49 -11.91 36.76
CA SER A 726 1.11 -11.79 36.29
C SER A 726 0.15 -12.21 37.40
N ARG A 727 -0.13 -11.31 38.35
CA ARG A 727 -1.32 -11.47 39.20
C ARG A 727 -2.55 -11.31 38.30
N PRO A 728 -3.59 -12.17 38.43
CA PRO A 728 -4.85 -11.92 37.76
C PRO A 728 -5.34 -10.53 38.18
N ASN A 729 -5.55 -9.65 37.20
CA ASN A 729 -6.31 -8.44 37.45
C ASN A 729 -7.68 -8.88 37.95
N VAL A 730 -8.10 -8.29 39.07
CA VAL A 730 -9.45 -8.41 39.63
C VAL A 730 -10.43 -8.24 38.48
N ASP A 731 -11.38 -9.18 38.37
CA ASP A 731 -12.44 -9.20 37.38
C ASP A 731 -13.06 -7.81 37.21
N SER A 732 -12.64 -7.11 36.16
CA SER A 732 -13.47 -6.11 35.50
C SER A 732 -13.91 -6.79 34.22
N ASP A 733 -15.10 -7.37 34.26
CA ASP A 733 -15.79 -7.92 33.10
C ASP A 733 -15.68 -6.94 31.94
N VAL A 734 -14.90 -7.31 30.91
CA VAL A 734 -14.88 -6.64 29.60
C VAL A 734 -16.04 -7.18 28.75
N SER A 735 -17.15 -7.58 29.38
CA SER A 735 -18.36 -8.07 28.71
C SER A 735 -19.31 -6.95 28.28
N ASP A 736 -19.20 -5.73 28.82
CA ASP A 736 -20.04 -4.59 28.41
C ASP A 736 -19.46 -3.81 27.22
N LEU A 737 -19.39 -4.51 26.08
CA LEU A 737 -19.40 -3.85 24.77
C LEU A 737 -20.68 -4.22 23.99
N SER A 738 -21.78 -4.46 24.71
CA SER A 738 -23.11 -4.66 24.13
C SER A 738 -23.81 -3.31 23.93
N ASP A 739 -24.03 -2.99 22.66
CA ASP A 739 -25.15 -2.24 22.08
C ASP A 739 -26.07 -1.51 23.09
N GLU A 740 -25.73 -0.29 23.48
CA GLU A 740 -26.73 0.67 23.94
C GLU A 740 -27.34 1.32 22.70
N HIS A 741 -28.59 0.97 22.43
CA HIS A 741 -29.45 1.61 21.45
C HIS A 741 -29.92 2.95 22.01
N ASP A 742 -29.72 4.00 21.21
CA ASP A 742 -30.40 5.29 21.35
C ASP A 742 -31.92 5.07 21.36
N GLU A 743 -32.56 5.38 22.50
CA GLU A 743 -33.95 5.83 22.52
C GLU A 743 -33.96 7.24 23.11
N ASP A 744 -34.06 8.20 22.21
CA ASP A 744 -34.47 9.58 22.48
C ASP A 744 -35.90 9.56 23.05
N GLU A 745 -36.09 10.00 24.29
CA GLU A 745 -37.31 10.70 24.69
C GLU A 745 -36.97 12.02 25.38
N GLU A 746 -37.47 13.09 24.76
CA GLU A 746 -37.54 14.43 25.30
C GLU A 746 -38.36 14.44 26.60
N ASP A 747 -37.85 15.08 27.66
CA ASP A 747 -38.70 15.96 28.46
C ASP A 747 -37.91 16.98 29.29
N ASP A 748 -38.24 18.25 29.05
CA ASP A 748 -37.83 19.42 29.81
C ASP A 748 -38.35 19.35 31.28
N LYS A 749 -37.50 19.65 32.28
CA LYS A 749 -37.65 20.80 33.20
C LYS A 749 -36.80 20.76 34.47
N ASP A 750 -36.09 21.88 34.64
CA ASP A 750 -36.05 22.77 35.82
C ASP A 750 -35.34 22.33 37.11
N TYR A 751 -34.39 23.18 37.52
CA TYR A 751 -33.60 23.08 38.74
C TYR A 751 -34.43 23.58 39.94
N GLY A 752 -34.68 22.72 40.93
CA GLY A 752 -35.31 23.06 42.20
C GLY A 752 -34.62 22.37 43.38
N TYR A 753 -34.13 23.19 44.31
CA TYR A 753 -33.42 22.84 45.54
C TYR A 753 -34.41 22.43 46.66
N ASP A 754 -33.87 21.76 47.68
CA ASP A 754 -34.45 21.37 49.00
C ASP A 754 -35.18 20.02 49.15
N GLY A 755 -34.59 19.15 49.99
CA GLY A 755 -35.20 18.83 51.28
C GLY A 755 -35.97 17.52 51.45
N ASP A 756 -35.40 16.68 52.33
CA ASP A 756 -36.07 15.98 53.43
C ASP A 756 -36.51 14.50 53.27
N GLU A 757 -36.49 13.86 54.44
CA GLU A 757 -36.44 12.45 54.81
C GLU A 757 -37.73 11.62 54.64
N GLY A 758 -37.53 10.28 54.61
CA GLY A 758 -38.50 9.24 55.00
C GLY A 758 -39.51 8.84 53.93
N ASP A 759 -40.16 7.69 53.94
CA ASP A 759 -40.14 6.43 54.70
C ASP A 759 -41.22 5.56 54.02
N ASP A 760 -41.12 4.23 54.13
CA ASP A 760 -42.15 3.22 53.80
C ASP A 760 -42.60 3.11 52.32
N GLY A 761 -42.86 1.94 51.74
CA GLY A 761 -43.14 0.63 52.30
C GLY A 761 -44.06 -0.09 51.31
N ASP A 762 -43.60 -1.26 50.86
CA ASP A 762 -44.33 -2.49 50.60
C ASP A 762 -45.60 -2.57 49.70
N ASP A 763 -45.68 -3.77 49.12
CA ASP A 763 -46.86 -4.54 48.74
C ASP A 763 -47.54 -4.28 47.39
N VAL A 764 -48.02 -5.27 46.64
CA VAL A 764 -47.80 -6.72 46.49
C VAL A 764 -48.65 -7.06 45.25
N ASN A 765 -48.23 -8.10 44.56
CA ASN A 765 -48.92 -8.95 43.60
C ASN A 765 -50.45 -8.77 43.37
N ASP A 766 -50.91 -9.13 42.17
CA ASP A 766 -51.44 -10.47 41.89
C ASP A 766 -52.60 -10.48 40.85
N VAL A 767 -52.41 -11.37 39.87
CA VAL A 767 -53.34 -12.25 39.13
C VAL A 767 -54.45 -11.80 38.15
N ASP A 768 -54.57 -12.69 37.14
CA ASP A 768 -55.79 -13.23 36.48
C ASP A 768 -56.41 -12.34 35.37
N ASP A 769 -56.89 -12.81 34.22
CA ASP A 769 -57.33 -14.15 33.80
C ASP A 769 -57.80 -14.09 32.30
N VAL A 770 -57.84 -15.24 31.61
CA VAL A 770 -58.75 -15.74 30.51
C VAL A 770 -59.39 -14.79 29.44
N ASP A 771 -59.80 -15.16 28.20
CA ASP A 771 -60.19 -16.40 27.50
C ASP A 771 -60.26 -16.12 25.96
N ASP A 772 -60.10 -17.19 25.16
CA ASP A 772 -60.75 -17.61 23.89
C ASP A 772 -61.37 -16.60 22.87
N VAL A 773 -61.23 -16.85 21.55
CA VAL A 773 -62.24 -17.50 20.64
C VAL A 773 -61.64 -17.74 19.23
N ASP A 774 -62.04 -18.89 18.65
CA ASP A 774 -61.81 -19.56 17.36
C ASP A 774 -62.04 -18.76 16.04
N ASP A 775 -61.45 -19.23 14.92
CA ASP A 775 -62.22 -19.85 13.81
C ASP A 775 -61.34 -20.40 12.64
N ASP A 776 -61.80 -21.55 12.12
CA ASP A 776 -61.22 -22.49 11.14
C ASP A 776 -61.21 -22.05 9.65
N PHE A 777 -60.35 -22.68 8.83
CA PHE A 777 -60.75 -23.25 7.51
C PHE A 777 -59.75 -24.30 6.93
N ASP A 778 -60.31 -25.49 6.60
CA ASP A 778 -59.76 -26.69 5.92
C ASP A 778 -59.09 -26.45 4.52
N GLY A 779 -58.30 -27.34 3.88
CA GLY A 779 -57.92 -28.74 4.12
C GLY A 779 -57.23 -29.41 2.89
N ASN A 780 -56.79 -30.68 3.07
CA ASN A 780 -56.40 -31.76 2.11
C ASN A 780 -55.15 -31.59 1.19
N ASP A 781 -54.32 -32.59 0.84
CA ASP A 781 -54.36 -34.06 0.98
C ASP A 781 -53.00 -34.73 0.60
N ASN A 782 -52.78 -35.94 1.12
CA ASN A 782 -51.98 -37.09 0.59
C ASN A 782 -50.51 -37.40 1.01
N LEU A 783 -50.41 -38.58 1.66
CA LEU A 783 -49.33 -39.46 2.19
C LEU A 783 -48.67 -40.38 1.10
N PRO A 784 -47.80 -41.42 1.38
CA PRO A 784 -46.71 -41.71 2.37
C PRO A 784 -45.49 -42.50 1.73
N PRO A 785 -44.75 -43.46 2.38
CA PRO A 785 -43.91 -43.47 3.62
C PRO A 785 -42.46 -44.02 3.41
N THR A 786 -41.58 -43.95 4.43
CA THR A 786 -40.93 -45.11 5.15
C THR A 786 -39.53 -44.85 5.77
N ASN A 787 -39.45 -45.13 7.08
CA ASN A 787 -38.42 -45.77 7.93
C ASN A 787 -36.92 -45.78 7.58
N GLY A 788 -36.10 -45.50 8.61
CA GLY A 788 -34.72 -46.00 8.73
C GLY A 788 -33.96 -45.48 9.95
N THR A 789 -33.91 -46.28 11.02
CA THR A 789 -33.15 -46.11 12.28
C THR A 789 -31.61 -46.09 12.11
N PRO A 790 -30.83 -45.60 13.10
CA PRO A 790 -29.40 -45.31 12.99
C PRO A 790 -28.50 -46.42 13.59
N TYR A 791 -27.28 -46.64 13.07
CA TYR A 791 -26.14 -47.15 13.85
C TYR A 791 -24.76 -46.98 13.16
N VAL A 792 -23.90 -46.21 13.84
CA VAL A 792 -22.43 -46.23 14.07
C VAL A 792 -21.51 -47.11 13.20
N PRO A 793 -20.30 -46.60 12.86
CA PRO A 793 -19.08 -47.42 12.88
C PRO A 793 -17.96 -46.86 13.78
N ALA A 794 -17.25 -47.79 14.42
CA ALA A 794 -16.06 -47.62 15.27
C ALA A 794 -14.79 -47.30 14.44
N PRO A 795 -13.65 -46.92 15.07
CA PRO A 795 -12.54 -46.18 14.46
C PRO A 795 -11.48 -47.09 13.80
N PRO A 796 -10.60 -46.54 12.94
CA PRO A 796 -9.56 -47.34 12.30
C PRO A 796 -8.22 -47.30 13.06
N PRO A 797 -7.31 -48.24 12.79
CA PRO A 797 -5.86 -48.03 12.97
C PRO A 797 -5.28 -47.08 11.91
#